data_AF-A0AAW2EIA1-F1
#
_entry.id   AF-A0AAW2EIA1-F1
#
_cell.length_a   1.000
_cell.length_b   1.000
_cell.length_c   1.000
_cell.angle_alpha   90.00
_cell.angle_beta   90.00
_cell.angle_gamma   90.00
#
_symmetry.space_group_name_H-M   'P 1'
#
loop_
_entity.id
_entity.type
_entity.pdbx_description
1 polymer ?
#
loop_
_entity_poly.entity_id
_entity_poly.type
_entity_poly.pdbx_seq_one_letter_code
_entity_poly.pdbx_strand_id
1 'polypeptide(L)'
;MKYRLEYQGNIDSRVCVSCYHVLTKAESEQGMSDWSTGYNSYTDCSDVNSVQGRQPNPNNPMEYCSTIPPLQQLAGGLPPPPTVMVPVGVLKREGSKHRAEGQKSVMFSDELDTCWDPKPPYRKQGSKRIFASGSTLSDTTMRRQHHPPLDSMTNSYIPDDSNLPPTVTIHKGQITYHPPMDEGILYKTLKNECEPPVMFAINRNLYAYVKITNLNCCVNKICWNVTSKGLACIGQDEVILLVEVLPDETRIPKDLLIYINQLYLEAIKGNTMTELGFSVYQGTNLLGSREHAGFLFIRQTLQCLQKIILPPAPFLIGLLVHRWETPWAKVFPLRLLLRLGAEYRYYPCPLVSVRFRNALYFEIGHTVMKVLADFRNFGYTLPGVRGLTIHLKNRTTDVMFPKNRYDQVIKGLHNSNDHVLAYASNFSITADSHLVCIQTNTGDESSYQTQAINIHNKPRTVTGASFIVINGALKSSMGLSAKSSIVEDGLMVEIMPEKMEALKAALKNMQDFSIGCGRQGALEPDETVNIKWVDNDTQFNLGVKSPIDGQLMDGIPSIRVHNGIDYKGATRFIRWTEVFIIKSDDHSSGVNDPVDINKLSGNIAKATCAALVKLLDLLATAGLTKLGVRTTIHPDNVGYEAGSEGTKLPPIYMKSLDNELIQVLHKAVQSSQDAHTVLELIFYVLED
;
A
#
# COMPACT_ATOMS: atom_id res chain seq x y z
N MET A 1 33.10 46.40 -9.60
CA MET A 1 34.56 46.57 -9.45
C MET A 1 35.29 45.85 -10.58
N LYS A 2 36.61 45.89 -10.63
CA LYS A 2 37.42 44.87 -11.32
C LYS A 2 38.15 44.02 -10.27
N TYR A 3 38.36 42.74 -10.55
CA TYR A 3 39.13 41.83 -9.71
C TYR A 3 39.90 40.85 -10.58
N ARG A 4 41.07 40.41 -10.13
CA ARG A 4 41.94 39.48 -10.86
C ARG A 4 41.49 38.05 -10.65
N LEU A 5 41.04 37.37 -11.72
CA LEU A 5 40.46 36.03 -11.60
C LEU A 5 41.44 34.98 -12.13
N GLU A 6 41.96 34.12 -11.24
CA GLU A 6 42.95 33.10 -11.58
C GLU A 6 42.47 32.16 -12.68
N TYR A 7 41.22 31.68 -12.59
CA TYR A 7 40.60 30.78 -13.57
C TYR A 7 40.41 31.41 -14.96
N GLN A 8 40.61 32.73 -15.11
CA GLN A 8 40.64 33.43 -16.39
C GLN A 8 42.07 33.80 -16.83
N GLY A 9 43.09 33.09 -16.35
CA GLY A 9 44.48 33.39 -16.66
C GLY A 9 45.02 34.62 -15.93
N ASN A 10 44.48 34.91 -14.73
CA ASN A 10 44.91 36.04 -13.90
C ASN A 10 44.69 37.43 -14.56
N ILE A 11 43.52 37.60 -15.19
CA ILE A 11 43.07 38.84 -15.87
C ILE A 11 42.09 39.63 -14.98
N ASP A 12 42.15 40.97 -15.05
CA ASP A 12 41.26 41.90 -14.34
C ASP A 12 39.85 42.00 -14.97
N SER A 13 38.96 41.13 -14.50
CA SER A 13 37.57 41.01 -14.96
C SER A 13 36.58 41.82 -14.10
N ARG A 14 35.48 42.27 -14.71
CA ARG A 14 34.49 43.14 -14.06
C ARG A 14 33.52 42.33 -13.19
N VAL A 15 33.71 42.37 -11.87
CA VAL A 15 32.85 41.70 -10.87
C VAL A 15 31.82 42.64 -10.25
N CYS A 16 30.70 42.09 -9.74
CA CYS A 16 29.72 42.84 -8.96
C CYS A 16 30.28 43.23 -7.57
N VAL A 17 29.59 44.12 -6.85
CA VAL A 17 30.08 44.65 -5.56
C VAL A 17 30.14 43.56 -4.48
N SER A 18 29.14 42.66 -4.42
CA SER A 18 29.12 41.57 -3.44
C SER A 18 30.27 40.59 -3.64
N CYS A 19 30.49 40.11 -4.87
CA CYS A 19 31.62 39.22 -5.18
C CYS A 19 32.97 39.89 -4.90
N TYR A 20 33.12 41.20 -5.17
CA TYR A 20 34.36 41.92 -4.88
C TYR A 20 34.72 41.87 -3.39
N HIS A 21 33.78 42.18 -2.50
CA HIS A 21 34.03 42.15 -1.05
C HIS A 21 34.36 40.73 -0.54
N VAL A 22 33.75 39.68 -1.10
CA VAL A 22 34.07 38.29 -0.73
C VAL A 22 35.48 37.91 -1.18
N LEU A 23 35.86 38.25 -2.42
CA LEU A 23 37.18 37.93 -2.96
C LEU A 23 38.30 38.68 -2.24
N THR A 24 38.20 40.01 -2.10
CA THR A 24 39.18 40.82 -1.35
C THR A 24 39.32 40.37 0.10
N LYS A 25 38.22 39.92 0.73
CA LYS A 25 38.27 39.37 2.09
C LYS A 25 39.08 38.08 2.14
N ALA A 26 38.83 37.13 1.25
CA ALA A 26 39.57 35.86 1.20
C ALA A 26 41.09 36.08 0.98
N GLU A 27 41.45 37.04 0.11
CA GLU A 27 42.85 37.42 -0.15
C GLU A 27 43.51 38.00 1.12
N SER A 28 42.78 38.81 1.91
CA SER A 28 43.28 39.32 3.19
C SER A 28 43.41 38.27 4.30
N GLU A 29 42.60 37.21 4.28
CA GLU A 29 42.65 36.12 5.26
C GLU A 29 43.75 35.08 4.94
N GLN A 30 44.24 35.03 3.69
CA GLN A 30 45.36 34.15 3.28
C GLN A 30 46.76 34.78 3.46
N GLY A 31 46.85 36.08 3.73
CA GLY A 31 48.12 36.81 3.85
C GLY A 31 48.82 36.76 5.22
N MET A 32 48.31 35.99 6.19
CA MET A 32 48.76 36.05 7.60
C MET A 32 49.16 34.68 8.18
N SER A 33 50.17 34.03 7.60
CA SER A 33 50.77 32.82 8.19
C SER A 33 52.29 32.72 7.99
N ASP A 34 53.06 33.56 8.69
CA ASP A 34 54.46 33.26 8.99
C ASP A 34 54.96 33.91 10.30
N TRP A 35 55.98 33.28 10.89
CA TRP A 35 56.46 33.29 12.29
C TRP A 35 56.63 34.58 13.15
N SER A 36 56.00 34.52 14.35
CA SER A 36 56.65 34.45 15.69
C SER A 36 56.90 35.66 16.64
N THR A 37 56.32 35.51 17.85
CA THR A 37 56.78 35.90 19.22
C THR A 37 56.87 37.39 19.65
N GLY A 38 56.15 37.71 20.76
CA GLY A 38 56.18 39.04 21.41
C GLY A 38 55.44 39.17 22.77
N TYR A 39 55.79 38.34 23.76
CA TYR A 39 55.57 38.42 25.24
C TYR A 39 54.40 39.23 25.90
N ASN A 40 53.71 38.54 26.84
CA ASN A 40 53.03 39.03 28.08
C ASN A 40 51.83 39.99 27.98
N SER A 41 50.84 39.99 28.90
CA SER A 41 50.47 39.13 30.05
C SER A 41 49.00 39.46 30.44
N TYR A 42 48.14 38.55 30.93
CA TYR A 42 48.14 37.96 32.29
C TYR A 42 47.13 36.80 32.42
N THR A 43 47.32 35.92 33.44
CA THR A 43 46.37 34.94 34.02
C THR A 43 45.67 33.96 33.06
N ASP A 44 46.11 32.71 32.95
CA ASP A 44 45.87 31.57 33.89
C ASP A 44 44.45 30.97 33.82
N CYS A 45 44.27 29.65 33.71
CA CYS A 45 45.25 28.59 33.44
C CYS A 45 44.63 27.29 32.87
N SER A 46 45.28 26.75 31.82
CA SER A 46 45.50 25.32 31.52
C SER A 46 44.36 24.30 31.30
N ASP A 47 44.54 23.22 30.51
CA ASP A 47 45.33 22.98 29.27
C ASP A 47 45.00 21.57 28.70
N VAL A 48 45.64 21.20 27.58
CA VAL A 48 45.87 19.85 27.01
C VAL A 48 44.74 19.16 26.23
N ASN A 49 45.16 18.50 25.14
CA ASN A 49 44.41 17.58 24.30
C ASN A 49 43.98 16.27 25.03
N SER A 50 43.09 15.53 24.35
CA SER A 50 42.78 14.09 24.51
C SER A 50 41.85 13.63 25.66
N VAL A 51 40.54 13.65 25.38
CA VAL A 51 39.53 12.70 25.91
C VAL A 51 38.56 12.44 24.74
N GLN A 52 38.49 11.24 24.15
CA GLN A 52 37.57 10.15 24.51
C GLN A 52 36.12 10.58 24.87
N GLY A 53 35.13 9.83 24.36
CA GLY A 53 33.90 9.57 25.12
C GLY A 53 32.77 10.61 25.16
N ARG A 54 32.72 11.64 24.30
CA ARG A 54 31.45 12.38 24.11
C ARG A 54 30.49 11.56 23.24
N GLN A 55 29.35 11.19 23.80
CA GLN A 55 28.21 10.69 23.01
C GLN A 55 27.61 11.85 22.18
N PRO A 56 27.22 11.61 20.91
CA PRO A 56 26.49 12.60 20.12
C PRO A 56 25.10 12.87 20.69
N ASN A 57 24.57 14.06 20.41
CA ASN A 57 23.30 14.55 20.94
C ASN A 57 22.11 13.97 20.16
N PRO A 58 21.21 13.18 20.80
CA PRO A 58 20.09 12.53 20.11
C PRO A 58 19.05 13.52 19.52
N ASN A 59 19.14 14.82 19.83
CA ASN A 59 18.31 15.86 19.21
C ASN A 59 18.93 16.46 17.94
N ASN A 60 20.15 16.09 17.55
CA ASN A 60 20.84 16.65 16.38
C ASN A 60 21.21 15.55 15.35
N PRO A 61 20.38 15.31 14.30
CA PRO A 61 20.65 14.27 13.31
C PRO A 61 21.99 14.42 12.58
N MET A 62 22.52 15.64 12.44
CA MET A 62 23.79 15.87 11.74
C MET A 62 25.00 15.24 12.44
N GLU A 63 24.90 14.90 13.73
CA GLU A 63 25.96 14.20 14.47
C GLU A 63 26.01 12.68 14.17
N TYR A 64 25.02 12.14 13.44
CA TYR A 64 24.92 10.73 13.06
C TYR A 64 25.00 10.49 11.54
N CYS A 65 24.79 11.52 10.71
CA CYS A 65 24.79 11.39 9.26
C CYS A 65 26.20 11.36 8.67
N SER A 66 26.50 10.36 7.84
CA SER A 66 27.69 10.40 6.98
C SER A 66 27.50 11.44 5.88
N THR A 67 28.51 12.29 5.68
CA THR A 67 28.56 13.28 4.58
C THR A 67 29.03 12.69 3.25
N ILE A 68 29.39 11.40 3.20
CA ILE A 68 29.88 10.72 2.00
C ILE A 68 28.68 10.21 1.16
N PRO A 69 28.60 10.53 -0.16
CA PRO A 69 27.51 10.06 -1.02
C PRO A 69 27.35 8.52 -1.04
N PRO A 70 26.12 7.97 -1.03
CA PRO A 70 25.90 6.51 -0.91
C PRO A 70 26.60 5.67 -1.99
N LEU A 71 26.66 6.13 -3.24
CA LEU A 71 27.39 5.43 -4.30
C LEU A 71 28.91 5.40 -4.07
N GLN A 72 29.45 6.38 -3.35
CA GLN A 72 30.88 6.48 -3.04
C GLN A 72 31.26 5.67 -1.78
N GLN A 73 30.27 5.40 -0.90
CA GLN A 73 30.38 4.36 0.14
C GLN A 73 30.37 2.95 -0.47
N LEU A 74 29.63 2.73 -1.55
CA LEU A 74 29.59 1.46 -2.29
C LEU A 74 30.81 1.26 -3.22
N ALA A 75 31.39 2.32 -3.79
CA ALA A 75 32.46 2.27 -4.78
C ALA A 75 33.83 2.73 -4.21
N GLY A 76 34.62 1.77 -3.72
CA GLY A 76 35.93 2.03 -3.10
C GLY A 76 37.08 2.40 -4.05
N GLY A 77 37.09 3.64 -4.57
CA GLY A 77 38.28 4.37 -5.08
C GLY A 77 38.80 4.03 -6.49
N LEU A 78 39.03 5.05 -7.34
CA LEU A 78 39.53 4.97 -8.73
C LEU A 78 40.11 6.31 -9.24
N PRO A 79 40.82 6.40 -10.40
CA PRO A 79 41.43 5.35 -11.25
C PRO A 79 42.99 5.40 -11.10
N PRO A 80 43.92 5.82 -12.02
CA PRO A 80 43.92 6.20 -13.46
C PRO A 80 44.37 5.04 -14.42
N PRO A 81 44.60 5.25 -15.75
CA PRO A 81 44.69 4.15 -16.75
C PRO A 81 46.05 4.05 -17.51
N PRO A 82 46.23 3.10 -18.49
CA PRO A 82 45.79 3.38 -19.87
C PRO A 82 45.20 2.20 -20.71
N THR A 83 44.31 2.59 -21.63
CA THR A 83 43.85 2.04 -22.94
C THR A 83 44.30 0.66 -23.48
N VAL A 84 43.31 -0.14 -23.94
CA VAL A 84 43.37 -1.02 -25.13
C VAL A 84 42.05 -0.92 -25.93
N MET A 85 42.08 -1.15 -27.25
CA MET A 85 40.95 -0.94 -28.19
C MET A 85 39.89 -2.06 -28.20
N VAL A 86 38.66 -1.73 -28.62
CA VAL A 86 37.55 -2.66 -28.86
C VAL A 86 37.30 -2.87 -30.36
N PRO A 87 37.32 -4.11 -30.87
CA PRO A 87 36.71 -4.46 -32.16
C PRO A 87 35.23 -4.81 -31.99
N VAL A 88 34.36 -4.24 -32.82
CA VAL A 88 32.94 -4.65 -32.92
C VAL A 88 32.88 -6.00 -33.67
N GLY A 89 32.38 -7.06 -33.04
CA GLY A 89 32.51 -8.43 -33.54
C GLY A 89 31.29 -9.33 -33.28
N VAL A 90 30.43 -9.42 -34.28
CA VAL A 90 29.28 -10.34 -34.40
C VAL A 90 29.61 -11.79 -34.03
N LEU A 91 28.79 -12.42 -33.18
CA LEU A 91 28.67 -13.89 -33.09
C LEU A 91 27.27 -14.37 -33.48
N LYS A 92 26.99 -14.32 -34.79
CA LYS A 92 26.11 -15.31 -35.42
C LYS A 92 26.74 -16.70 -35.27
N ARG A 93 25.91 -17.72 -35.07
CA ARG A 93 26.19 -19.07 -35.60
C ARG A 93 25.08 -19.46 -36.57
N GLU A 94 25.40 -19.34 -37.85
CA GLU A 94 24.79 -20.18 -38.89
C GLU A 94 25.53 -21.54 -38.86
N GLY A 95 24.90 -22.68 -39.13
CA GLY A 95 23.48 -22.94 -39.35
C GLY A 95 23.28 -24.39 -39.82
N SER A 96 22.07 -24.93 -39.68
CA SER A 96 21.67 -26.20 -40.31
C SER A 96 20.18 -26.18 -40.64
N LYS A 97 19.75 -26.94 -41.66
CA LYS A 97 18.39 -26.92 -42.21
C LYS A 97 17.73 -28.30 -42.17
N HIS A 98 16.40 -28.28 -42.06
CA HIS A 98 15.49 -29.44 -42.05
C HIS A 98 15.62 -30.31 -40.79
N ARG A 99 14.57 -30.99 -40.31
CA ARG A 99 13.21 -31.22 -40.88
C ARG A 99 12.16 -31.12 -39.76
N ALA A 100 10.88 -31.15 -40.10
CA ALA A 100 9.79 -31.11 -39.10
C ALA A 100 9.38 -32.53 -38.69
N GLU A 101 9.26 -32.75 -37.38
CA GLU A 101 8.45 -33.82 -36.78
C GLU A 101 8.12 -33.45 -35.32
N GLY A 102 6.97 -33.88 -34.81
CA GLY A 102 6.44 -33.39 -33.53
C GLY A 102 6.89 -34.22 -32.32
N GLN A 103 7.14 -33.56 -31.19
CA GLN A 103 7.35 -34.22 -29.89
C GLN A 103 6.36 -33.73 -28.83
N LYS A 104 6.05 -34.62 -27.89
CA LYS A 104 5.01 -34.45 -26.87
C LYS A 104 5.55 -33.58 -25.73
N SER A 105 4.86 -32.50 -25.41
CA SER A 105 5.12 -31.72 -24.18
C SER A 105 4.59 -32.49 -22.97
N VAL A 106 5.49 -32.84 -22.03
CA VAL A 106 5.09 -33.29 -20.68
C VAL A 106 4.64 -32.06 -19.89
N MET A 107 3.44 -32.11 -19.31
CA MET A 107 2.92 -31.06 -18.44
C MET A 107 3.49 -31.22 -17.03
N PHE A 108 4.26 -30.24 -16.56
CA PHE A 108 4.39 -29.95 -15.13
C PHE A 108 3.41 -28.81 -14.82
N SER A 109 2.69 -28.92 -13.70
CA SER A 109 1.58 -28.02 -13.35
C SER A 109 1.86 -27.33 -12.03
N ASP A 110 2.53 -26.19 -12.08
CA ASP A 110 2.70 -25.26 -10.97
C ASP A 110 1.89 -23.99 -11.25
N GLU A 111 0.70 -23.87 -10.64
CA GLU A 111 -0.13 -22.65 -10.67
C GLU A 111 -0.11 -21.99 -9.28
N LEU A 112 0.57 -20.84 -9.15
CA LEU A 112 0.50 -20.01 -7.95
C LEU A 112 0.73 -18.52 -8.30
N ASP A 113 -0.35 -17.74 -8.24
CA ASP A 113 -0.41 -16.35 -8.70
C ASP A 113 0.42 -15.39 -7.81
N THR A 114 1.44 -14.75 -8.38
CA THR A 114 1.85 -13.38 -7.96
C THR A 114 2.20 -12.55 -9.19
N CYS A 115 1.43 -11.50 -9.45
CA CYS A 115 1.52 -10.66 -10.65
C CYS A 115 2.80 -9.81 -10.72
N TRP A 116 3.53 -9.91 -11.84
CA TRP A 116 4.12 -8.80 -12.60
C TRP A 116 4.50 -9.28 -14.02
N ASP A 117 3.81 -8.82 -15.08
CA ASP A 117 4.32 -8.94 -16.47
C ASP A 117 3.67 -7.88 -17.40
N PRO A 118 4.37 -7.25 -18.37
CA PRO A 118 3.81 -6.13 -19.15
C PRO A 118 3.28 -6.51 -20.55
N LYS A 119 1.99 -6.19 -20.77
CA LYS A 119 1.24 -6.11 -22.05
C LYS A 119 0.71 -7.44 -22.64
N PRO A 120 -0.40 -7.42 -23.42
CA PRO A 120 -1.26 -8.59 -23.55
C PRO A 120 -1.23 -9.27 -24.93
N PRO A 121 -1.37 -10.61 -25.00
CA PRO A 121 -1.98 -11.28 -26.13
C PRO A 121 -3.51 -11.17 -26.06
N TYR A 122 -4.17 -10.76 -27.15
CA TYR A 122 -5.61 -10.49 -27.18
C TYR A 122 -6.46 -11.78 -27.13
N ARG A 123 -6.69 -12.33 -25.94
CA ARG A 123 -7.61 -13.46 -25.69
C ARG A 123 -8.99 -12.95 -25.27
N LYS A 124 -10.02 -13.24 -26.08
CA LYS A 124 -11.42 -13.09 -25.66
C LYS A 124 -11.72 -14.07 -24.53
N GLN A 125 -12.12 -13.55 -23.37
CA GLN A 125 -12.84 -14.30 -22.34
C GLN A 125 -14.11 -13.56 -21.97
N GLY A 126 -15.15 -14.30 -21.61
CA GLY A 126 -16.39 -13.76 -21.06
C GLY A 126 -16.69 -14.44 -19.73
N SER A 127 -17.31 -13.70 -18.80
CA SER A 127 -17.81 -14.25 -17.53
C SER A 127 -18.69 -15.49 -17.78
N LYS A 128 -18.40 -16.58 -17.07
CA LYS A 128 -19.12 -17.87 -17.17
C LYS A 128 -20.48 -17.77 -16.49
N ARG A 129 -21.47 -17.23 -17.20
CA ARG A 129 -22.86 -17.08 -16.73
C ARG A 129 -23.62 -18.40 -16.80
N ILE A 130 -24.29 -18.78 -15.72
CA ILE A 130 -25.17 -19.96 -15.67
C ILE A 130 -26.63 -19.49 -15.62
N PHE A 131 -27.46 -20.02 -16.53
CA PHE A 131 -28.90 -19.82 -16.53
C PHE A 131 -29.59 -20.99 -15.83
N ALA A 132 -30.59 -20.72 -14.99
CA ALA A 132 -31.45 -21.76 -14.43
C ALA A 132 -32.27 -22.42 -15.55
N SER A 133 -32.23 -23.75 -15.65
CA SER A 133 -32.90 -24.48 -16.73
C SER A 133 -34.41 -24.61 -16.49
N GLY A 134 -35.21 -24.09 -17.42
CA GLY A 134 -36.58 -24.58 -17.65
C GLY A 134 -37.74 -23.61 -17.40
N SER A 135 -37.98 -22.69 -18.33
CA SER A 135 -39.32 -22.49 -18.94
C SER A 135 -39.28 -21.42 -20.05
N THR A 136 -39.69 -21.77 -21.27
CA THR A 136 -39.95 -20.79 -22.33
C THR A 136 -41.42 -20.37 -22.32
N LEU A 137 -41.71 -19.08 -22.20
CA LEU A 137 -42.55 -18.33 -23.14
C LEU A 137 -42.65 -16.84 -22.74
N SER A 138 -42.99 -16.03 -23.75
CA SER A 138 -43.22 -14.59 -23.76
C SER A 138 -43.93 -13.97 -22.55
N ASP A 139 -43.28 -13.00 -21.87
CA ASP A 139 -43.68 -11.59 -21.94
C ASP A 139 -42.54 -10.66 -21.44
N THR A 140 -42.07 -9.73 -22.28
CA THR A 140 -40.88 -8.88 -21.99
C THR A 140 -41.14 -7.39 -22.18
N THR A 141 -42.41 -6.96 -22.11
CA THR A 141 -42.82 -5.58 -22.38
C THR A 141 -43.36 -4.79 -21.16
N MET A 142 -43.78 -5.47 -20.09
CA MET A 142 -44.58 -4.86 -19.00
C MET A 142 -43.95 -4.95 -17.60
N ARG A 143 -42.74 -4.40 -17.42
CA ARG A 143 -42.22 -3.80 -16.15
C ARG A 143 -40.79 -3.26 -16.31
N ARG A 144 -40.60 -2.18 -17.08
CA ARG A 144 -39.40 -1.35 -16.93
C ARG A 144 -39.54 -0.56 -15.62
N GLN A 145 -38.73 -0.88 -14.62
CA GLN A 145 -38.45 0.06 -13.52
C GLN A 145 -37.88 1.36 -14.13
N HIS A 146 -38.19 2.51 -13.51
CA HIS A 146 -37.77 3.84 -13.99
C HIS A 146 -36.28 4.11 -13.70
N HIS A 147 -35.40 3.24 -14.22
CA HIS A 147 -33.97 3.51 -14.25
C HIS A 147 -33.68 4.64 -15.26
N PRO A 148 -32.81 5.61 -14.91
CA PRO A 148 -32.24 6.55 -15.86
C PRO A 148 -31.54 5.82 -17.03
N PRO A 149 -31.34 6.47 -18.18
CA PRO A 149 -30.41 5.98 -19.18
C PRO A 149 -28.98 5.95 -18.62
N LEU A 150 -28.18 4.98 -19.06
CA LEU A 150 -26.73 4.98 -18.85
C LEU A 150 -26.08 5.81 -19.98
N ASP A 151 -25.07 6.60 -19.63
CA ASP A 151 -24.19 7.26 -20.56
C ASP A 151 -23.27 6.22 -21.24
N SER A 152 -23.13 6.32 -22.57
CA SER A 152 -22.40 5.34 -23.38
C SER A 152 -20.88 5.52 -23.39
N MET A 153 -20.37 6.69 -22.99
CA MET A 153 -18.93 6.99 -22.90
C MET A 153 -18.38 6.55 -21.54
N THR A 154 -19.10 6.86 -20.45
CA THR A 154 -18.70 6.48 -19.09
C THR A 154 -19.18 5.09 -18.68
N ASN A 155 -20.12 4.49 -19.43
CA ASN A 155 -20.83 3.25 -19.10
C ASN A 155 -21.46 3.28 -17.69
N SER A 156 -22.03 4.43 -17.33
CA SER A 156 -22.46 4.77 -15.97
C SER A 156 -23.62 5.78 -15.98
N TYR A 157 -24.16 6.13 -14.82
CA TYR A 157 -25.15 7.21 -14.69
C TYR A 157 -24.52 8.61 -14.64
N ILE A 158 -23.19 8.72 -14.72
CA ILE A 158 -22.46 9.98 -14.86
C ILE A 158 -22.49 10.39 -16.34
N PRO A 159 -23.09 11.53 -16.71
CA PRO A 159 -23.05 12.03 -18.09
C PRO A 159 -21.63 12.38 -18.54
N ASP A 160 -21.35 12.43 -19.85
CA ASP A 160 -20.08 12.98 -20.39
C ASP A 160 -20.01 14.53 -20.32
N ASP A 161 -21.16 15.21 -20.23
CA ASP A 161 -21.26 16.68 -20.24
C ASP A 161 -20.88 17.34 -18.87
N SER A 162 -21.30 18.58 -18.60
CA SER A 162 -21.03 19.23 -17.30
C SER A 162 -21.99 18.85 -16.17
N ASN A 163 -23.08 18.12 -16.44
CA ASN A 163 -24.13 17.81 -15.47
C ASN A 163 -23.70 16.71 -14.48
N LEU A 164 -24.35 16.68 -13.32
CA LEU A 164 -24.13 15.67 -12.29
C LEU A 164 -25.01 14.42 -12.53
N PRO A 165 -24.57 13.23 -12.07
CA PRO A 165 -25.43 12.05 -12.04
C PRO A 165 -26.71 12.26 -11.21
N PRO A 166 -27.75 11.44 -11.41
CA PRO A 166 -28.98 11.48 -10.62
C PRO A 166 -28.72 11.17 -9.14
N THR A 167 -29.44 11.85 -8.25
CA THR A 167 -29.42 11.57 -6.81
C THR A 167 -30.42 10.46 -6.47
N VAL A 168 -30.16 9.72 -5.40
CA VAL A 168 -30.93 8.53 -5.03
C VAL A 168 -31.18 8.43 -3.53
N THR A 169 -32.30 7.81 -3.17
CA THR A 169 -32.56 7.28 -1.83
C THR A 169 -32.77 5.78 -1.92
N ILE A 170 -32.15 5.02 -1.00
CA ILE A 170 -32.31 3.56 -0.90
C ILE A 170 -32.95 3.26 0.44
N HIS A 171 -34.11 2.60 0.43
CA HIS A 171 -34.84 2.21 1.63
C HIS A 171 -35.38 0.78 1.46
N LYS A 172 -34.97 -0.14 2.35
CA LYS A 172 -35.31 -1.58 2.31
C LYS A 172 -35.12 -2.20 0.91
N GLY A 173 -33.94 -1.94 0.31
CA GLY A 173 -33.57 -2.42 -1.02
C GLY A 173 -34.31 -1.78 -2.21
N GLN A 174 -35.31 -0.92 -1.98
CA GLN A 174 -35.94 -0.13 -3.03
C GLN A 174 -35.12 1.14 -3.31
N ILE A 175 -34.74 1.33 -4.57
CA ILE A 175 -34.04 2.52 -5.08
C ILE A 175 -35.07 3.51 -5.60
N THR A 176 -35.04 4.75 -5.11
CA THR A 176 -35.79 5.89 -5.68
C THR A 176 -34.79 6.86 -6.29
N TYR A 177 -34.90 7.10 -7.61
CA TYR A 177 -34.15 8.14 -8.32
C TYR A 177 -34.90 9.47 -8.25
N HIS A 178 -34.19 10.54 -7.92
CA HIS A 178 -34.72 11.90 -7.88
C HIS A 178 -34.25 12.71 -9.09
N PRO A 179 -35.03 13.70 -9.56
CA PRO A 179 -34.59 14.60 -10.63
C PRO A 179 -33.35 15.42 -10.23
N PRO A 180 -32.57 15.94 -11.20
CA PRO A 180 -31.47 16.85 -10.92
C PRO A 180 -31.93 18.06 -10.10
N MET A 181 -31.22 18.37 -9.02
CA MET A 181 -31.44 19.59 -8.23
C MET A 181 -30.67 20.77 -8.84
N ASP A 182 -31.15 21.99 -8.62
CA ASP A 182 -30.38 23.21 -8.87
C ASP A 182 -29.02 23.17 -8.14
N GLU A 183 -27.94 23.53 -8.83
CA GLU A 183 -26.59 23.48 -8.27
C GLU A 183 -26.41 24.41 -7.06
N GLY A 184 -27.07 25.56 -7.05
CA GLY A 184 -27.02 26.53 -5.96
C GLY A 184 -27.74 26.06 -4.69
N ILE A 185 -28.86 25.35 -4.85
CA ILE A 185 -29.55 24.65 -3.76
C ILE A 185 -28.70 23.46 -3.27
N LEU A 186 -28.22 22.63 -4.20
CA LEU A 186 -27.36 21.48 -3.91
C LEU A 186 -26.11 21.88 -3.11
N TYR A 187 -25.39 22.93 -3.53
CA TYR A 187 -24.23 23.45 -2.80
C TYR A 187 -24.58 23.86 -1.36
N LYS A 188 -25.70 24.57 -1.16
CA LYS A 188 -26.16 24.98 0.18
C LYS A 188 -26.46 23.77 1.06
N THR A 189 -27.16 22.75 0.52
CA THR A 189 -27.45 21.48 1.22
C THR A 189 -26.17 20.71 1.56
N LEU A 190 -25.20 20.66 0.66
CA LEU A 190 -23.91 20.01 0.89
C LEU A 190 -23.04 20.74 1.92
N LYS A 191 -23.21 22.07 2.06
CA LYS A 191 -22.48 22.94 3.00
C LYS A 191 -23.10 23.05 4.40
N ASN A 192 -24.41 22.85 4.54
CA ASN A 192 -25.09 22.89 5.84
C ASN A 192 -24.71 21.68 6.69
N GLU A 193 -24.00 21.86 7.81
CA GLU A 193 -23.58 20.75 8.70
C GLU A 193 -24.77 19.96 9.30
N CYS A 194 -25.99 20.52 9.32
CA CYS A 194 -27.19 19.84 9.83
C CYS A 194 -27.85 18.89 8.82
N GLU A 195 -27.56 19.01 7.52
CA GLU A 195 -28.17 18.15 6.48
C GLU A 195 -27.37 16.85 6.31
N PRO A 196 -28.00 15.71 5.97
CA PRO A 196 -27.29 14.48 5.62
C PRO A 196 -26.42 14.65 4.35
N PRO A 197 -25.51 13.70 4.06
CA PRO A 197 -24.84 13.63 2.76
C PRO A 197 -25.82 13.26 1.64
N VAL A 198 -25.61 13.84 0.45
CA VAL A 198 -26.38 13.51 -0.74
C VAL A 198 -25.77 12.27 -1.40
N MET A 199 -26.59 11.27 -1.71
CA MET A 199 -26.14 10.04 -2.39
C MET A 199 -26.41 10.14 -3.89
N PHE A 200 -25.36 9.99 -4.69
CA PHE A 200 -25.41 9.98 -6.15
C PHE A 200 -25.30 8.55 -6.68
N ALA A 201 -26.07 8.22 -7.72
CA ALA A 201 -25.92 6.95 -8.42
C ALA A 201 -24.81 7.04 -9.47
N ILE A 202 -23.82 6.16 -9.39
CA ILE A 202 -22.76 6.02 -10.39
C ILE A 202 -23.11 4.87 -11.34
N ASN A 203 -23.59 3.74 -10.82
CA ASN A 203 -24.06 2.60 -11.60
C ASN A 203 -25.20 1.89 -10.84
N ARG A 204 -25.84 0.85 -11.41
CA ARG A 204 -26.96 0.13 -10.76
C ARG A 204 -26.63 -0.37 -9.35
N ASN A 205 -25.39 -0.80 -9.13
CA ASN A 205 -24.90 -1.33 -7.85
C ASN A 205 -23.82 -0.44 -7.21
N LEU A 206 -23.62 0.80 -7.69
CA LEU A 206 -22.54 1.67 -7.23
C LEU A 206 -23.01 3.11 -7.02
N TYR A 207 -22.70 3.66 -5.85
CA TYR A 207 -23.12 4.97 -5.40
C TYR A 207 -21.96 5.72 -4.75
N ALA A 208 -22.10 7.03 -4.57
CA ALA A 208 -21.23 7.80 -3.70
C ALA A 208 -22.03 8.80 -2.85
N TYR A 209 -21.72 8.85 -1.56
CA TYR A 209 -22.14 9.92 -0.67
C TYR A 209 -21.22 11.13 -0.87
N VAL A 210 -21.80 12.33 -0.97
CA VAL A 210 -21.07 13.60 -1.10
C VAL A 210 -21.49 14.58 0.00
N LYS A 211 -20.52 15.30 0.57
CA LYS A 211 -20.74 16.39 1.53
C LYS A 211 -19.56 17.37 1.51
N ILE A 212 -19.79 18.63 1.90
CA ILE A 212 -18.72 19.55 2.28
C ILE A 212 -18.52 19.44 3.80
N THR A 213 -17.33 19.05 4.24
CA THR A 213 -17.00 18.79 5.65
C THR A 213 -15.94 19.77 6.15
N ASN A 214 -16.16 20.40 7.31
CA ASN A 214 -15.20 21.31 7.94
C ASN A 214 -14.35 20.57 8.98
N LEU A 215 -13.13 20.18 8.62
CA LEU A 215 -12.21 19.35 9.42
C LEU A 215 -11.39 20.19 10.42
N ASN A 216 -12.06 21.12 11.11
CA ASN A 216 -11.49 21.94 12.19
C ASN A 216 -11.02 21.13 13.42
N CYS A 217 -11.41 19.86 13.52
CA CYS A 217 -10.97 18.90 14.54
C CYS A 217 -9.54 18.35 14.34
N CYS A 218 -8.87 18.60 13.21
CA CYS A 218 -7.55 18.00 12.94
C CYS A 218 -6.64 18.80 12.00
N VAL A 219 -7.10 19.14 10.80
CA VAL A 219 -6.27 19.80 9.75
C VAL A 219 -6.70 21.24 9.44
N ASN A 220 -7.84 21.67 10.00
CA ASN A 220 -8.44 23.00 9.77
C ASN A 220 -8.65 23.33 8.28
N LYS A 221 -9.19 22.35 7.54
CA LYS A 221 -9.51 22.45 6.11
C LYS A 221 -11.01 22.21 5.89
N ILE A 222 -11.57 22.90 4.91
CA ILE A 222 -12.89 22.57 4.35
C ILE A 222 -12.68 21.65 3.15
N CYS A 223 -13.33 20.49 3.14
CA CYS A 223 -13.09 19.45 2.14
C CYS A 223 -14.39 18.96 1.52
N TRP A 224 -14.37 18.66 0.22
CA TRP A 224 -15.28 17.70 -0.36
C TRP A 224 -14.95 16.33 0.21
N ASN A 225 -15.90 15.73 0.92
CA ASN A 225 -15.92 14.30 1.19
C ASN A 225 -16.73 13.62 0.10
N VAL A 226 -16.11 12.66 -0.59
CA VAL A 226 -16.79 11.71 -1.47
C VAL A 226 -16.48 10.31 -0.98
N THR A 227 -17.50 9.56 -0.59
CA THR A 227 -17.38 8.22 0.01
C THR A 227 -18.18 7.21 -0.81
N SER A 228 -17.54 6.16 -1.32
CA SER A 228 -18.23 5.15 -2.15
C SER A 228 -19.17 4.26 -1.34
N LYS A 229 -20.10 3.63 -2.06
CA LYS A 229 -20.95 2.55 -1.58
C LYS A 229 -21.25 1.61 -2.74
N GLY A 230 -20.81 0.36 -2.67
CA GLY A 230 -21.00 -0.66 -3.69
C GLY A 230 -19.70 -1.26 -4.24
N LEU A 231 -18.52 -0.74 -3.88
CA LEU A 231 -17.25 -1.39 -4.22
C LEU A 231 -17.11 -2.76 -3.51
N ALA A 232 -17.66 -2.89 -2.29
CA ALA A 232 -17.59 -4.12 -1.52
C ALA A 232 -18.28 -5.33 -2.22
N CYS A 233 -19.25 -5.09 -3.11
CA CYS A 233 -19.94 -6.15 -3.85
C CYS A 233 -19.15 -6.75 -5.03
N ILE A 234 -17.96 -6.20 -5.31
CA ILE A 234 -16.98 -6.71 -6.27
C ILE A 234 -15.60 -6.92 -5.64
N GLY A 235 -15.55 -7.14 -4.31
CA GLY A 235 -14.32 -7.48 -3.57
C GLY A 235 -13.36 -6.30 -3.36
N GLN A 236 -13.74 -5.08 -3.75
CA GLN A 236 -12.96 -3.87 -3.54
C GLN A 236 -13.36 -3.21 -2.21
N ASP A 237 -12.38 -2.78 -1.42
CA ASP A 237 -12.65 -1.93 -0.24
C ASP A 237 -13.32 -0.62 -0.69
N GLU A 238 -14.32 -0.17 0.06
CA GLU A 238 -14.93 1.15 -0.16
C GLU A 238 -13.88 2.26 0.02
N VAL A 239 -13.99 3.34 -0.76
CA VAL A 239 -12.99 4.42 -0.80
C VAL A 239 -13.56 5.74 -0.30
N ILE A 240 -12.77 6.45 0.48
CA ILE A 240 -13.01 7.83 0.90
C ILE A 240 -12.02 8.73 0.17
N LEU A 241 -12.54 9.70 -0.58
CA LEU A 241 -11.77 10.74 -1.26
C LEU A 241 -12.07 12.08 -0.59
N LEU A 242 -11.09 12.61 0.15
CA LEU A 242 -11.15 13.92 0.79
C LEU A 242 -10.31 14.90 -0.03
N VAL A 243 -10.93 15.95 -0.56
CA VAL A 243 -10.24 16.97 -1.37
C VAL A 243 -10.52 18.36 -0.82
N GLU A 244 -9.49 19.16 -0.55
CA GLU A 244 -9.63 20.56 -0.14
C GLU A 244 -10.47 21.36 -1.15
N VAL A 245 -11.49 22.07 -0.66
CA VAL A 245 -12.35 22.96 -1.46
C VAL A 245 -11.52 24.18 -1.90
N LEU A 246 -11.57 24.52 -3.19
CA LEU A 246 -10.85 25.69 -3.71
C LEU A 246 -11.60 27.00 -3.39
N PRO A 247 -10.91 28.17 -3.42
CA PRO A 247 -11.58 29.47 -3.42
C PRO A 247 -12.70 29.51 -4.48
N ASP A 248 -13.85 30.04 -4.10
CA ASP A 248 -15.06 30.21 -4.91
C ASP A 248 -15.65 28.93 -5.57
N GLU A 249 -15.18 27.75 -5.18
CA GLU A 249 -15.68 26.48 -5.70
C GLU A 249 -17.06 26.13 -5.13
N THR A 250 -18.05 26.18 -6.02
CA THR A 250 -19.47 25.87 -5.72
C THR A 250 -19.94 24.55 -6.33
N ARG A 251 -19.24 24.02 -7.34
CA ARG A 251 -19.58 22.77 -8.03
C ARG A 251 -18.84 21.57 -7.43
N ILE A 252 -19.49 20.41 -7.44
CA ILE A 252 -18.87 19.15 -7.01
C ILE A 252 -17.77 18.78 -8.03
N PRO A 253 -16.55 18.40 -7.58
CA PRO A 253 -15.51 17.87 -8.47
C PRO A 253 -15.90 16.49 -9.04
N LYS A 254 -16.60 16.51 -10.18
CA LYS A 254 -17.18 15.36 -10.89
C LYS A 254 -16.19 14.22 -11.13
N ASP A 255 -14.91 14.55 -11.36
CA ASP A 255 -13.82 13.58 -11.58
C ASP A 255 -13.69 12.54 -10.45
N LEU A 256 -14.07 12.87 -9.20
CA LEU A 256 -14.08 11.91 -8.09
C LEU A 256 -15.11 10.79 -8.28
N LEU A 257 -16.27 11.10 -8.86
CA LEU A 257 -17.30 10.12 -9.18
C LEU A 257 -16.87 9.25 -10.37
N ILE A 258 -16.24 9.87 -11.39
CA ILE A 258 -15.67 9.18 -12.55
C ILE A 258 -14.56 8.21 -12.10
N TYR A 259 -13.70 8.62 -11.16
CA TYR A 259 -12.65 7.77 -10.63
C TYR A 259 -13.19 6.60 -9.79
N ILE A 260 -14.25 6.79 -9.00
CA ILE A 260 -14.92 5.69 -8.29
C ILE A 260 -15.52 4.67 -9.30
N ASN A 261 -16.07 5.14 -10.42
CA ASN A 261 -16.48 4.25 -11.53
C ASN A 261 -15.28 3.52 -12.15
N GLN A 262 -14.14 4.20 -12.35
CA GLN A 262 -12.91 3.60 -12.88
C GLN A 262 -12.41 2.46 -11.96
N LEU A 263 -12.41 2.65 -10.64
CA LEU A 263 -12.02 1.63 -9.67
C LEU A 263 -12.95 0.40 -9.71
N TYR A 264 -14.26 0.62 -9.81
CA TYR A 264 -15.25 -0.46 -9.97
C TYR A 264 -15.04 -1.25 -11.27
N LEU A 265 -14.80 -0.55 -12.39
CA LEU A 265 -14.55 -1.17 -13.70
C LEU A 265 -13.22 -1.93 -13.75
N GLU A 266 -12.18 -1.50 -13.01
CA GLU A 266 -10.93 -2.25 -12.87
C GLU A 266 -11.07 -3.46 -11.95
N ALA A 267 -11.70 -3.31 -10.78
CA ALA A 267 -11.91 -4.43 -9.86
C ALA A 267 -12.83 -5.53 -10.44
N ILE A 268 -13.78 -5.21 -11.32
CA ILE A 268 -14.52 -6.20 -12.14
C ILE A 268 -13.62 -7.04 -13.05
N LYS A 269 -12.43 -6.56 -13.42
CA LYS A 269 -11.41 -7.32 -14.18
C LYS A 269 -10.46 -8.11 -13.27
N GLY A 270 -10.64 -8.04 -11.95
CA GLY A 270 -9.72 -8.57 -10.94
C GLY A 270 -8.73 -7.55 -10.36
N ASN A 271 -8.66 -6.33 -10.91
CA ASN A 271 -7.66 -5.33 -10.52
C ASN A 271 -8.09 -4.52 -9.27
N THR A 272 -8.22 -5.17 -8.12
CA THR A 272 -8.56 -4.49 -6.85
C THR A 272 -7.38 -3.73 -6.24
N MET A 273 -7.66 -2.54 -5.71
CA MET A 273 -6.74 -1.72 -4.93
C MET A 273 -6.73 -2.10 -3.45
N THR A 274 -5.53 -2.12 -2.89
CA THR A 274 -5.22 -2.49 -1.51
C THR A 274 -4.50 -1.33 -0.79
N GLU A 275 -4.17 -1.54 0.48
CA GLU A 275 -3.36 -0.60 1.26
C GLU A 275 -1.96 -0.39 0.65
N LEU A 276 -1.53 0.88 0.60
CA LEU A 276 -0.36 1.37 -0.13
C LEU A 276 -0.40 1.14 -1.65
N GLY A 277 -1.51 0.67 -2.22
CA GLY A 277 -1.71 0.56 -3.66
C GLY A 277 -1.93 1.93 -4.33
N PHE A 278 -1.35 2.13 -5.51
CA PHE A 278 -1.49 3.37 -6.29
C PHE A 278 -2.22 3.11 -7.63
N SER A 279 -3.28 3.87 -7.89
CA SER A 279 -4.06 3.79 -9.13
C SER A 279 -4.02 5.10 -9.92
N VAL A 280 -3.56 5.01 -11.16
CA VAL A 280 -3.49 6.11 -12.14
C VAL A 280 -4.87 6.44 -12.69
N TYR A 281 -5.17 7.73 -12.86
CA TYR A 281 -6.38 8.17 -13.55
C TYR A 281 -6.26 7.95 -15.06
N GLN A 282 -7.27 7.35 -15.68
CA GLN A 282 -7.26 7.02 -17.11
C GLN A 282 -7.68 8.20 -18.01
N GLY A 283 -8.26 9.26 -17.45
CA GLY A 283 -8.62 10.49 -18.18
C GLY A 283 -7.46 11.47 -18.38
N THR A 284 -7.69 12.53 -19.16
CA THR A 284 -6.63 13.46 -19.62
C THR A 284 -6.20 14.50 -18.58
N ASN A 285 -7.14 15.00 -17.77
CA ASN A 285 -6.93 15.91 -16.66
C ASN A 285 -7.70 15.37 -15.45
N LEU A 286 -7.07 15.27 -14.27
CA LEU A 286 -7.73 14.94 -13.00
C LEU A 286 -7.82 16.20 -12.15
N LEU A 287 -9.00 16.52 -11.62
CA LEU A 287 -9.24 17.65 -10.71
C LEU A 287 -8.67 18.98 -11.25
N GLY A 288 -8.84 19.21 -12.55
CA GLY A 288 -8.36 20.40 -13.26
C GLY A 288 -6.85 20.42 -13.61
N SER A 289 -6.09 19.34 -13.43
CA SER A 289 -4.66 19.30 -13.77
C SER A 289 -4.20 18.04 -14.49
N ARG A 290 -3.13 18.14 -15.29
CA ARG A 290 -2.36 17.02 -15.87
C ARG A 290 -1.26 16.49 -14.94
N GLU A 291 -1.00 17.23 -13.87
CA GLU A 291 -0.03 16.90 -12.85
C GLU A 291 -0.63 16.12 -11.68
N HIS A 292 -1.96 16.06 -11.57
CA HIS A 292 -2.65 15.12 -10.71
C HIS A 292 -2.70 13.75 -11.41
N ALA A 293 -1.93 12.76 -10.94
CA ALA A 293 -1.76 11.50 -11.65
C ALA A 293 -2.75 10.39 -11.24
N GLY A 294 -3.33 10.50 -10.05
CA GLY A 294 -4.16 9.45 -9.45
C GLY A 294 -4.07 9.50 -7.93
N PHE A 295 -4.45 8.41 -7.28
CA PHE A 295 -4.49 8.32 -5.82
C PHE A 295 -3.68 7.14 -5.27
N LEU A 296 -2.95 7.40 -4.19
CA LEU A 296 -2.34 6.39 -3.31
C LEU A 296 -3.35 6.06 -2.22
N PHE A 297 -3.70 4.79 -2.06
CA PHE A 297 -4.65 4.35 -1.05
C PHE A 297 -3.95 3.96 0.25
N ILE A 298 -4.46 4.44 1.38
CA ILE A 298 -3.97 4.13 2.72
C ILE A 298 -5.10 3.57 3.59
N ARG A 299 -4.75 2.89 4.68
CA ARG A 299 -5.68 2.71 5.80
C ARG A 299 -5.50 3.80 6.84
N GLN A 300 -6.57 4.05 7.57
CA GLN A 300 -6.55 4.82 8.81
C GLN A 300 -5.65 4.12 9.84
N THR A 301 -4.84 4.89 10.57
CA THR A 301 -4.15 4.40 11.78
C THR A 301 -4.36 5.34 12.97
N LEU A 302 -3.76 6.54 12.92
CA LEU A 302 -3.73 7.50 14.04
C LEU A 302 -4.39 8.85 13.71
N GLN A 303 -4.85 9.04 12.48
CA GLN A 303 -5.49 10.28 12.03
C GLN A 303 -6.93 10.43 12.59
N CYS A 304 -7.50 11.63 12.55
CA CYS A 304 -8.85 11.88 13.09
C CYS A 304 -9.96 11.56 12.06
N LEU A 305 -10.97 10.77 12.48
CA LEU A 305 -12.15 10.43 11.67
C LEU A 305 -13.44 11.22 12.01
N GLN A 306 -13.46 12.03 13.08
CA GLN A 306 -14.68 12.50 13.75
C GLN A 306 -15.74 13.18 12.85
N LYS A 307 -15.33 13.86 11.78
CA LYS A 307 -16.21 14.57 10.83
C LYS A 307 -16.20 13.98 9.41
N ILE A 308 -15.60 12.81 9.23
CA ILE A 308 -15.50 12.12 7.93
C ILE A 308 -16.72 11.18 7.81
N ILE A 309 -17.36 11.15 6.64
CA ILE A 309 -18.38 10.13 6.34
C ILE A 309 -17.66 8.81 6.14
N LEU A 310 -18.00 7.80 6.94
CA LEU A 310 -17.38 6.49 6.90
C LEU A 310 -18.34 5.47 6.24
N PRO A 311 -17.87 4.66 5.28
CA PRO A 311 -18.56 3.46 4.87
C PRO A 311 -18.34 2.34 5.91
N PRO A 312 -19.04 1.20 5.82
CA PRO A 312 -18.71 0.01 6.60
C PRO A 312 -17.25 -0.41 6.39
N ALA A 313 -16.60 -0.92 7.43
CA ALA A 313 -15.27 -1.51 7.30
C ALA A 313 -15.30 -2.81 6.47
N PRO A 314 -14.23 -3.12 5.70
CA PRO A 314 -12.98 -2.37 5.59
C PRO A 314 -13.03 -1.30 4.48
N PHE A 315 -12.28 -0.21 4.67
CA PHE A 315 -12.20 0.89 3.71
C PHE A 315 -10.77 1.44 3.54
N LEU A 316 -10.58 2.19 2.45
CA LEU A 316 -9.34 2.86 2.07
C LEU A 316 -9.57 4.36 1.93
N ILE A 317 -8.52 5.15 2.14
CA ILE A 317 -8.54 6.61 1.97
C ILE A 317 -7.56 6.98 0.85
N GLY A 318 -8.04 7.70 -0.17
CA GLY A 318 -7.25 8.09 -1.33
C GLY A 318 -6.54 9.43 -1.14
N LEU A 319 -5.21 9.43 -1.26
CA LEU A 319 -4.35 10.61 -1.23
C LEU A 319 -3.89 10.97 -2.65
N LEU A 320 -4.14 12.20 -3.09
CA LEU A 320 -3.83 12.69 -4.44
C LEU A 320 -2.31 12.80 -4.68
N VAL A 321 -1.83 12.09 -5.69
CA VAL A 321 -0.39 11.97 -6.04
C VAL A 321 -0.05 12.90 -7.20
N HIS A 322 1.07 13.62 -7.08
CA HIS A 322 1.61 14.44 -8.18
C HIS A 322 2.34 13.54 -9.19
N ARG A 323 2.28 13.87 -10.48
CA ARG A 323 2.92 13.15 -11.59
C ARG A 323 4.35 12.69 -11.30
N TRP A 324 5.23 13.59 -10.84
CA TRP A 324 6.62 13.29 -10.46
C TRP A 324 6.78 12.29 -9.30
N GLU A 325 5.78 12.14 -8.44
CA GLU A 325 5.78 11.21 -7.32
C GLU A 325 5.31 9.80 -7.71
N THR A 326 4.76 9.63 -8.93
CA THR A 326 4.30 8.33 -9.46
C THR A 326 5.31 7.19 -9.31
N PRO A 327 6.62 7.37 -9.56
CA PRO A 327 7.58 6.28 -9.38
C PRO A 327 7.67 5.84 -7.90
N TRP A 328 7.67 6.78 -6.96
CA TRP A 328 7.67 6.49 -5.53
C TRP A 328 6.36 5.84 -5.07
N ALA A 329 5.21 6.31 -5.56
CA ALA A 329 3.90 5.72 -5.28
C ALA A 329 3.76 4.27 -5.78
N LYS A 330 4.52 3.87 -6.82
CA LYS A 330 4.57 2.49 -7.33
C LYS A 330 5.63 1.62 -6.65
N VAL A 331 6.83 2.16 -6.46
CA VAL A 331 8.02 1.39 -6.04
C VAL A 331 8.13 1.27 -4.53
N PHE A 332 7.88 2.36 -3.79
CA PHE A 332 8.11 2.44 -2.35
C PHE A 332 7.13 3.41 -1.66
N PRO A 333 5.82 3.11 -1.69
CA PRO A 333 4.74 4.03 -1.31
C PRO A 333 4.78 4.52 0.15
N LEU A 334 5.33 3.73 1.09
CA LEU A 334 5.47 4.13 2.50
C LEU A 334 6.30 5.41 2.66
N ARG A 335 7.37 5.57 1.86
CA ARG A 335 8.18 6.78 1.85
C ARG A 335 7.39 8.01 1.42
N LEU A 336 6.55 7.90 0.38
CA LEU A 336 5.69 8.99 -0.08
C LEU A 336 4.64 9.36 0.98
N LEU A 337 4.05 8.37 1.64
CA LEU A 337 3.11 8.58 2.77
C LEU A 337 3.78 9.40 3.88
N LEU A 338 4.93 8.97 4.37
CA LEU A 338 5.66 9.64 5.45
C LEU A 338 6.17 11.03 5.03
N ARG A 339 6.57 11.22 3.76
CA ARG A 339 6.95 12.52 3.20
C ARG A 339 5.78 13.51 3.10
N LEU A 340 4.57 13.03 2.80
CA LEU A 340 3.34 13.84 2.89
C LEU A 340 3.06 14.25 4.34
N GLY A 341 3.28 13.36 5.32
CA GLY A 341 3.18 13.70 6.74
C GLY A 341 4.17 14.76 7.20
N ALA A 342 5.41 14.72 6.69
CA ALA A 342 6.41 15.76 6.95
C ALA A 342 6.01 17.12 6.37
N GLU A 343 5.45 17.15 5.15
CA GLU A 343 5.00 18.39 4.50
C GLU A 343 3.90 19.09 5.30
N TYR A 344 2.85 18.34 5.64
CA TYR A 344 1.66 18.87 6.32
C TYR A 344 1.77 18.83 7.85
N ARG A 345 2.93 18.44 8.38
CA ARG A 345 3.22 18.31 9.83
C ARG A 345 2.19 17.46 10.58
N TYR A 346 1.67 16.42 9.91
CA TYR A 346 0.59 15.57 10.41
C TYR A 346 1.02 14.10 10.36
N TYR A 347 0.93 13.39 11.50
CA TYR A 347 1.45 12.03 11.64
C TYR A 347 0.35 10.96 11.48
N PRO A 348 0.60 9.86 10.75
CA PRO A 348 1.75 9.64 9.85
C PRO A 348 1.64 10.39 8.52
N CYS A 349 0.42 10.78 8.13
CA CYS A 349 0.10 11.68 7.01
C CYS A 349 -1.31 12.27 7.21
N PRO A 350 -1.66 13.42 6.61
CA PRO A 350 -3.04 13.89 6.63
C PRO A 350 -3.93 13.03 5.73
N LEU A 351 -5.22 12.94 6.06
CA LEU A 351 -6.21 12.23 5.23
C LEU A 351 -6.74 13.06 4.04
N VAL A 352 -6.31 14.32 3.91
CA VAL A 352 -6.84 15.29 2.94
C VAL A 352 -5.89 15.46 1.75
N SER A 353 -6.45 15.36 0.55
CA SER A 353 -5.78 15.70 -0.70
C SER A 353 -5.83 17.21 -0.97
N VAL A 354 -4.66 17.81 -1.18
CA VAL A 354 -4.51 19.21 -1.60
C VAL A 354 -4.22 19.26 -3.11
N ARG A 355 -5.04 20.00 -3.86
CA ARG A 355 -4.88 20.20 -5.31
C ARG A 355 -3.83 21.28 -5.61
N PHE A 356 -3.17 21.17 -6.75
CA PHE A 356 -2.17 22.13 -7.26
C PHE A 356 -0.98 22.41 -6.31
N ARG A 357 -0.73 21.51 -5.35
CA ARG A 357 0.49 21.50 -4.53
C ARG A 357 1.71 21.18 -5.39
N ASN A 358 2.89 21.62 -4.95
CA ASN A 358 4.15 21.17 -5.53
C ASN A 358 4.37 19.65 -5.31
N ALA A 359 5.18 19.05 -6.17
CA ALA A 359 5.68 17.68 -5.96
C ALA A 359 6.70 17.64 -4.82
N LEU A 360 6.68 16.55 -4.03
CA LEU A 360 7.61 16.32 -2.91
C LEU A 360 8.84 15.49 -3.30
N TYR A 361 8.81 14.91 -4.51
CA TYR A 361 9.90 14.23 -5.21
C TYR A 361 9.87 14.62 -6.69
N PHE A 362 11.03 14.54 -7.35
CA PHE A 362 11.23 14.96 -8.74
C PHE A 362 11.88 13.81 -9.54
N GLU A 363 12.82 14.12 -10.44
CA GLU A 363 13.66 13.10 -11.05
C GLU A 363 14.44 12.31 -9.98
N ILE A 364 14.63 11.01 -10.22
CA ILE A 364 15.23 10.10 -9.24
C ILE A 364 16.75 10.32 -9.22
N GLY A 365 17.22 11.12 -8.25
CA GLY A 365 18.63 11.40 -7.98
C GLY A 365 19.45 10.22 -7.44
N HIS A 366 20.51 10.50 -6.67
CA HIS A 366 21.42 9.46 -6.14
C HIS A 366 20.91 8.78 -4.86
N THR A 367 19.74 8.13 -4.94
CA THR A 367 19.16 7.35 -3.83
C THR A 367 19.67 5.91 -3.79
N VAL A 368 19.80 5.35 -2.58
CA VAL A 368 20.06 3.91 -2.33
C VAL A 368 19.00 3.01 -2.98
N MET A 369 17.76 3.50 -3.14
CA MET A 369 16.70 2.72 -3.78
C MET A 369 16.96 2.41 -5.25
N LYS A 370 17.88 3.12 -5.94
CA LYS A 370 18.35 2.73 -7.30
C LYS A 370 19.06 1.37 -7.36
N VAL A 371 19.53 0.87 -6.21
CA VAL A 371 20.16 -0.46 -6.09
C VAL A 371 19.13 -1.52 -5.66
N LEU A 372 18.02 -1.10 -5.05
CA LEU A 372 17.04 -1.96 -4.39
C LEU A 372 15.72 -2.10 -5.16
N ALA A 373 15.50 -1.29 -6.22
CA ALA A 373 14.30 -1.34 -7.04
C ALA A 373 14.50 -0.75 -8.46
N ASP A 374 13.69 -1.22 -9.42
CA ASP A 374 13.67 -0.71 -10.80
C ASP A 374 12.69 0.45 -11.00
N PHE A 375 13.20 1.67 -11.05
CA PHE A 375 12.41 2.87 -11.38
C PHE A 375 12.11 3.07 -12.87
N ARG A 376 12.63 2.23 -13.77
CA ARG A 376 12.48 2.38 -15.24
C ARG A 376 11.33 1.54 -15.80
N ASN A 377 11.30 0.24 -15.49
CA ASN A 377 10.25 -0.67 -15.97
C ASN A 377 9.32 -1.14 -14.84
N PHE A 378 9.64 -0.85 -13.58
CA PHE A 378 8.95 -1.35 -12.38
C PHE A 378 9.01 -2.87 -12.25
N GLY A 379 10.04 -3.52 -12.80
CA GLY A 379 10.17 -4.98 -12.83
C GLY A 379 10.49 -5.64 -11.48
N TYR A 380 11.03 -4.88 -10.51
CA TYR A 380 11.23 -5.35 -9.13
C TYR A 380 11.29 -4.18 -8.12
N THR A 381 11.03 -4.50 -6.86
CA THR A 381 11.25 -3.65 -5.69
C THR A 381 11.63 -4.53 -4.49
N LEU A 382 11.92 -3.92 -3.33
CA LEU A 382 12.21 -4.62 -2.09
C LEU A 382 11.10 -5.62 -1.72
N PRO A 383 11.42 -6.84 -1.23
CA PRO A 383 10.42 -7.75 -0.73
C PRO A 383 9.80 -7.18 0.55
N GLY A 384 8.49 -6.90 0.50
CA GLY A 384 7.71 -6.53 1.67
C GLY A 384 7.21 -7.77 2.41
N VAL A 385 7.38 -7.79 3.74
CA VAL A 385 6.79 -8.82 4.62
C VAL A 385 5.70 -8.14 5.45
N ARG A 386 4.45 -8.58 5.33
CA ARG A 386 3.32 -7.90 5.96
C ARG A 386 3.43 -7.93 7.50
N GLY A 387 3.42 -6.77 8.14
CA GLY A 387 3.59 -6.61 9.59
C GLY A 387 5.06 -6.57 10.04
N LEU A 388 6.03 -6.67 9.13
CA LEU A 388 7.43 -6.40 9.46
C LEU A 388 7.58 -4.95 9.91
N THR A 389 8.13 -4.74 11.11
CA THR A 389 8.40 -3.41 11.65
C THR A 389 9.83 -3.31 12.17
N ILE A 390 10.42 -2.12 12.07
CA ILE A 390 11.78 -1.81 12.52
C ILE A 390 11.70 -0.68 13.54
N HIS A 391 12.22 -0.89 14.74
CA HIS A 391 12.19 0.05 15.86
C HIS A 391 13.61 0.46 16.27
N LEU A 392 14.02 1.68 15.90
CA LEU A 392 15.25 2.32 16.36
C LEU A 392 15.06 2.87 17.78
N LYS A 393 15.96 2.52 18.71
CA LYS A 393 16.04 3.00 20.10
C LYS A 393 17.52 3.21 20.49
N ASN A 394 17.80 4.04 21.50
CA ASN A 394 19.14 4.62 21.79
C ASN A 394 20.39 3.72 21.63
N ARG A 395 20.35 2.43 22.01
CA ARG A 395 21.45 1.45 21.80
C ARG A 395 20.95 0.12 21.22
N THR A 396 19.69 0.06 20.77
CA THR A 396 19.05 -1.19 20.33
C THR A 396 18.09 -0.94 19.17
N THR A 397 18.27 -1.64 18.06
CA THR A 397 17.32 -1.61 16.95
C THR A 397 16.64 -2.97 16.81
N ASP A 398 15.32 -3.03 16.97
CA ASP A 398 14.55 -4.28 16.87
C ASP A 398 13.88 -4.39 15.49
N VAL A 399 14.17 -5.49 14.78
CA VAL A 399 13.61 -5.85 13.48
C VAL A 399 12.70 -7.05 13.69
N MET A 400 11.39 -6.88 13.50
CA MET A 400 10.38 -7.78 14.03
C MET A 400 9.55 -8.42 12.92
N PHE A 401 9.73 -9.73 12.73
CA PHE A 401 9.04 -10.55 11.73
C PHE A 401 7.87 -11.33 12.36
N PRO A 402 6.62 -11.18 11.90
CA PRO A 402 5.49 -11.95 12.42
C PRO A 402 5.58 -13.44 12.03
N LYS A 403 5.35 -14.35 12.98
CA LYS A 403 5.44 -15.82 12.75
C LYS A 403 4.54 -16.32 11.61
N ASN A 404 3.29 -15.86 11.51
CA ASN A 404 2.35 -16.15 10.41
C ASN A 404 2.69 -15.50 9.04
N ARG A 405 3.95 -15.06 8.87
CA ARG A 405 4.48 -14.49 7.62
C ARG A 405 5.79 -15.16 7.19
N TYR A 406 6.14 -16.28 7.81
CA TYR A 406 7.32 -17.10 7.52
C TYR A 406 7.59 -17.24 6.01
N ASP A 407 6.60 -17.67 5.22
CA ASP A 407 6.76 -17.89 3.78
C ASP A 407 7.15 -16.62 3.00
N GLN A 408 6.73 -15.44 3.46
CA GLN A 408 7.13 -14.15 2.86
C GLN A 408 8.60 -13.82 3.19
N VAL A 409 9.04 -14.13 4.42
CA VAL A 409 10.45 -14.02 4.82
C VAL A 409 11.31 -14.97 3.99
N ILE A 410 10.90 -16.23 3.86
CA ILE A 410 11.61 -17.27 3.10
C ILE A 410 11.63 -16.96 1.60
N LYS A 411 10.53 -16.48 1.00
CA LYS A 411 10.52 -15.98 -0.40
C LYS A 411 11.49 -14.80 -0.57
N GLY A 412 11.60 -13.91 0.43
CA GLY A 412 12.61 -12.85 0.46
C GLY A 412 14.05 -13.39 0.55
N LEU A 413 14.30 -14.42 1.36
CA LEU A 413 15.62 -15.06 1.45
C LEU A 413 16.04 -15.73 0.14
N HIS A 414 15.14 -16.47 -0.52
CA HIS A 414 15.44 -17.14 -1.80
C HIS A 414 15.65 -16.16 -2.96
N ASN A 415 15.04 -14.97 -2.89
CA ASN A 415 15.24 -13.89 -3.85
C ASN A 415 16.41 -12.96 -3.46
N SER A 416 17.12 -13.23 -2.37
CA SER A 416 18.28 -12.45 -1.90
C SER A 416 19.60 -12.97 -2.46
N ASN A 417 20.65 -12.15 -2.38
CA ASN A 417 22.01 -12.54 -2.78
C ASN A 417 22.76 -13.14 -1.57
N ASP A 418 23.79 -13.95 -1.81
CA ASP A 418 24.69 -14.47 -0.77
C ASP A 418 25.22 -13.36 0.14
N HIS A 419 25.56 -12.20 -0.43
CA HIS A 419 26.11 -11.05 0.31
C HIS A 419 25.10 -9.95 0.69
N VAL A 420 23.86 -9.96 0.18
CA VAL A 420 22.91 -8.85 0.43
C VAL A 420 21.50 -9.39 0.67
N LEU A 421 20.98 -9.10 1.87
CA LEU A 421 19.61 -9.37 2.29
C LEU A 421 18.91 -8.05 2.58
N ALA A 422 17.72 -7.81 2.02
CA ALA A 422 16.99 -6.56 2.23
C ALA A 422 15.48 -6.80 2.26
N TYR A 423 14.76 -6.00 3.06
CA TYR A 423 13.30 -6.05 3.20
C TYR A 423 12.70 -4.64 3.32
N ALA A 424 11.53 -4.46 2.74
CA ALA A 424 10.65 -3.33 3.04
C ALA A 424 9.79 -3.63 4.27
N SER A 425 9.68 -2.67 5.17
CA SER A 425 8.82 -2.75 6.36
C SER A 425 7.45 -2.11 6.11
N ASN A 426 6.53 -2.28 7.05
CA ASN A 426 5.28 -1.54 7.13
C ASN A 426 5.35 -0.40 8.16
N PHE A 427 4.39 0.53 8.07
CA PHE A 427 4.20 1.55 9.08
C PHE A 427 3.92 0.92 10.46
N SER A 428 4.60 1.40 11.50
CA SER A 428 4.48 0.86 12.85
C SER A 428 3.60 1.73 13.74
N ILE A 429 2.36 1.29 14.01
CA ILE A 429 1.41 2.01 14.88
C ILE A 429 1.88 2.18 16.34
N THR A 430 2.88 1.40 16.77
CA THR A 430 3.47 1.43 18.12
C THR A 430 4.68 2.35 18.23
N ALA A 431 5.20 2.89 17.11
CA ALA A 431 6.30 3.85 17.12
C ALA A 431 5.78 5.28 17.34
N ASP A 432 6.54 6.10 18.07
CA ASP A 432 6.20 7.52 18.31
C ASP A 432 6.78 8.46 17.25
N SER A 433 7.81 8.03 16.52
CA SER A 433 8.33 8.67 15.30
C SER A 433 8.56 7.70 14.15
N HIS A 434 8.76 8.23 12.95
CA HIS A 434 9.29 7.50 11.78
C HIS A 434 10.34 8.36 11.07
N LEU A 435 11.35 7.72 10.49
CA LEU A 435 12.29 8.35 9.57
C LEU A 435 11.56 8.80 8.28
N VAL A 436 12.07 9.85 7.65
CA VAL A 436 11.55 10.40 6.39
C VAL A 436 12.71 10.79 5.48
N CYS A 437 12.73 10.23 4.27
CA CYS A 437 13.67 10.60 3.23
C CYS A 437 13.15 11.83 2.47
N ILE A 438 13.81 12.98 2.58
CA ILE A 438 13.44 14.20 1.83
C ILE A 438 14.41 14.39 0.67
N GLN A 439 13.89 14.55 -0.55
CA GLN A 439 14.68 14.95 -1.71
C GLN A 439 14.97 16.46 -1.68
N THR A 440 16.23 16.83 -1.94
CA THR A 440 16.70 18.20 -2.08
C THR A 440 17.39 18.39 -3.43
N ASN A 441 16.87 19.29 -4.26
CA ASN A 441 17.47 19.62 -5.55
C ASN A 441 18.28 20.91 -5.39
N THR A 442 19.57 20.85 -5.71
CA THR A 442 20.52 21.97 -5.55
C THR A 442 21.29 22.15 -6.85
N GLY A 443 20.79 23.03 -7.72
CA GLY A 443 21.21 23.07 -9.12
C GLY A 443 20.74 21.80 -9.85
N ASP A 444 21.61 21.22 -10.65
CA ASP A 444 21.31 20.02 -11.45
C ASP A 444 21.39 18.70 -10.64
N GLU A 445 21.96 18.72 -9.42
CA GLU A 445 22.04 17.52 -8.58
C GLU A 445 20.87 17.38 -7.60
N SER A 446 20.36 16.15 -7.50
CA SER A 446 19.28 15.74 -6.61
C SER A 446 19.81 14.79 -5.52
N SER A 447 19.87 15.33 -4.30
CA SER A 447 20.32 14.67 -3.08
C SER A 447 19.14 14.21 -2.21
N TYR A 448 19.42 13.35 -1.24
CA TYR A 448 18.42 12.85 -0.29
C TYR A 448 18.96 12.98 1.13
N GLN A 449 18.13 13.51 2.04
CA GLN A 449 18.47 13.73 3.45
C GLN A 449 17.52 12.96 4.37
N THR A 450 18.07 12.46 5.48
CA THR A 450 17.33 11.86 6.59
C THR A 450 16.69 12.94 7.45
N GLN A 451 15.37 12.89 7.61
CA GLN A 451 14.65 13.59 8.68
C GLN A 451 13.78 12.59 9.45
N ALA A 452 12.98 13.06 10.41
CA ALA A 452 12.00 12.22 11.09
C ALA A 452 10.77 13.04 11.53
N ILE A 453 9.59 12.43 11.44
CA ILE A 453 8.31 12.95 11.94
C ILE A 453 7.90 12.21 13.21
N ASN A 454 7.19 12.87 14.12
CA ASN A 454 6.70 12.28 15.36
C ASN A 454 5.25 12.65 15.64
N ILE A 455 4.60 11.84 16.48
CA ILE A 455 3.30 12.16 17.07
C ILE A 455 3.44 13.51 17.81
N HIS A 456 2.52 14.44 17.52
CA HIS A 456 2.55 15.78 18.10
C HIS A 456 2.52 15.72 19.64
N ASN A 457 3.36 16.53 20.29
CA ASN A 457 3.57 16.57 21.74
C ASN A 457 4.03 15.25 22.40
N LYS A 458 4.57 14.28 21.65
CA LYS A 458 5.35 13.16 22.21
C LYS A 458 6.85 13.34 21.94
N PRO A 459 7.73 13.12 22.95
CA PRO A 459 9.16 12.98 22.73
C PRO A 459 9.44 11.68 21.95
N ARG A 460 10.59 11.63 21.27
CA ARG A 460 10.98 10.45 20.47
C ARG A 460 11.58 9.38 21.39
N THR A 461 11.02 8.17 21.38
CA THR A 461 11.53 7.02 22.15
C THR A 461 11.65 5.77 21.29
N VAL A 462 10.79 5.63 20.28
CA VAL A 462 10.79 4.54 19.30
C VAL A 462 10.58 5.13 17.91
N THR A 463 11.62 5.10 17.07
CA THR A 463 11.53 5.59 15.69
C THR A 463 11.41 4.42 14.71
N GLY A 464 10.37 4.44 13.88
CA GLY A 464 10.18 3.51 12.77
C GLY A 464 11.12 3.79 11.60
N ALA A 465 11.67 2.74 10.97
CA ALA A 465 12.40 2.82 9.71
C ALA A 465 11.63 2.11 8.59
N SER A 466 11.71 2.61 7.34
CA SER A 466 10.94 2.14 6.19
C SER A 466 11.49 0.86 5.54
N PHE A 467 12.78 0.59 5.65
CA PHE A 467 13.43 -0.62 5.12
C PHE A 467 14.65 -1.04 5.95
N ILE A 468 15.12 -2.26 5.74
CA ILE A 468 16.44 -2.74 6.19
C ILE A 468 17.23 -3.33 5.02
N VAL A 469 18.53 -3.06 4.97
CA VAL A 469 19.53 -3.77 4.17
C VAL A 469 20.60 -4.32 5.11
N ILE A 470 20.96 -5.58 4.92
CA ILE A 470 22.05 -6.26 5.62
C ILE A 470 23.07 -6.67 4.56
N ASN A 471 24.31 -6.22 4.74
CA ASN A 471 25.41 -6.37 3.78
C ASN A 471 26.51 -7.23 4.41
N GLY A 472 26.74 -8.42 3.85
CA GLY A 472 27.75 -9.40 4.29
C GLY A 472 29.19 -9.09 3.87
N ALA A 473 29.48 -7.87 3.40
CA ALA A 473 30.79 -7.49 2.85
C ALA A 473 31.72 -6.75 3.83
N LEU A 474 31.48 -6.79 5.16
CA LEU A 474 32.33 -6.10 6.13
C LEU A 474 33.75 -6.70 6.15
N LYS A 475 34.75 -5.87 5.88
CA LYS A 475 36.16 -6.29 5.86
C LYS A 475 36.72 -6.42 7.27
N SER A 476 37.30 -7.57 7.59
CA SER A 476 37.95 -7.85 8.88
C SER A 476 39.05 -6.85 9.24
N SER A 477 39.73 -6.26 8.25
CA SER A 477 40.73 -5.20 8.43
C SER A 477 40.20 -3.89 9.05
N MET A 478 38.88 -3.73 9.19
CA MET A 478 38.28 -2.55 9.84
C MET A 478 38.25 -2.67 11.38
N GLY A 479 38.51 -3.85 11.96
CA GLY A 479 38.46 -4.07 13.42
C GLY A 479 37.05 -3.93 14.03
N LEU A 480 36.00 -3.96 13.19
CA LEU A 480 34.60 -3.90 13.58
C LEU A 480 33.98 -5.29 13.54
N SER A 481 33.13 -5.59 14.52
CA SER A 481 32.39 -6.85 14.61
C SER A 481 31.09 -6.83 13.79
N ALA A 482 30.46 -5.66 13.68
CA ALA A 482 29.43 -5.26 12.74
C ALA A 482 29.35 -3.71 12.75
N LYS A 483 28.69 -3.11 11.77
CA LYS A 483 28.43 -1.65 11.71
C LYS A 483 26.97 -1.39 11.35
N SER A 484 26.33 -0.50 12.09
CA SER A 484 24.97 -0.02 11.82
C SER A 484 25.03 1.43 11.34
N SER A 485 24.13 1.83 10.44
CA SER A 485 23.96 3.22 10.02
C SER A 485 22.57 3.46 9.41
N ILE A 486 21.99 4.63 9.67
CA ILE A 486 20.76 5.07 9.00
C ILE A 486 21.11 5.56 7.60
N VAL A 487 20.35 5.12 6.60
CA VAL A 487 20.47 5.55 5.20
C VAL A 487 19.09 5.97 4.71
N GLU A 488 18.94 7.26 4.39
CA GLU A 488 17.67 7.88 3.96
C GLU A 488 16.54 7.73 5.00
N ASP A 489 15.68 6.72 4.86
CA ASP A 489 14.63 6.36 5.81
C ASP A 489 14.69 4.90 6.28
N GLY A 490 15.79 4.19 6.00
CA GLY A 490 16.00 2.80 6.38
C GLY A 490 17.29 2.56 7.16
N LEU A 491 17.49 1.30 7.55
CA LEU A 491 18.66 0.81 8.27
C LEU A 491 19.61 0.07 7.32
N MET A 492 20.91 0.36 7.40
CA MET A 492 21.99 -0.41 6.79
C MET A 492 22.82 -1.10 7.88
N VAL A 493 22.99 -2.42 7.80
CA VAL A 493 23.77 -3.21 8.75
C VAL A 493 24.85 -4.00 8.00
N GLU A 494 26.11 -3.64 8.21
CA GLU A 494 27.27 -4.31 7.63
C GLU A 494 27.81 -5.37 8.59
N ILE A 495 27.91 -6.62 8.11
CA ILE A 495 28.35 -7.79 8.87
C ILE A 495 29.38 -8.59 8.07
N MET A 496 30.12 -9.46 8.76
CA MET A 496 31.04 -10.41 8.12
C MET A 496 30.25 -11.54 7.41
N PRO A 497 30.80 -12.16 6.35
CA PRO A 497 30.11 -13.23 5.59
C PRO A 497 29.59 -14.38 6.46
N GLU A 498 30.34 -14.78 7.46
CA GLU A 498 30.02 -15.90 8.36
C GLU A 498 28.79 -15.57 9.23
N LYS A 499 28.61 -14.29 9.60
CA LYS A 499 27.40 -13.81 10.30
C LYS A 499 26.18 -13.76 9.37
N MET A 500 26.36 -13.52 8.07
CA MET A 500 25.26 -13.52 7.10
C MET A 500 24.67 -14.93 6.95
N GLU A 501 25.50 -15.96 6.82
CA GLU A 501 25.00 -17.34 6.73
C GLU A 501 24.38 -17.82 8.05
N ALA A 502 24.95 -17.45 9.21
CA ALA A 502 24.33 -17.72 10.50
C ALA A 502 22.94 -17.05 10.66
N LEU A 503 22.79 -15.80 10.20
CA LEU A 503 21.51 -15.09 10.17
C LEU A 503 20.50 -15.76 9.24
N LYS A 504 20.92 -16.13 8.02
CA LYS A 504 20.07 -16.83 7.05
C LYS A 504 19.59 -18.19 7.57
N ALA A 505 20.44 -18.91 8.32
CA ALA A 505 20.06 -20.14 9.01
C ALA A 505 19.08 -19.88 10.16
N ALA A 506 19.31 -18.86 11.00
CA ALA A 506 18.40 -18.50 12.09
C ALA A 506 16.99 -18.14 11.59
N LEU A 507 16.89 -17.31 10.54
CA LEU A 507 15.60 -16.98 9.92
C LEU A 507 14.88 -18.21 9.34
N LYS A 508 15.60 -19.13 8.67
CA LYS A 508 15.03 -20.41 8.20
C LYS A 508 14.53 -21.32 9.34
N ASN A 509 15.15 -21.23 10.52
CA ASN A 509 14.78 -22.04 11.69
C ASN A 509 13.76 -21.36 12.61
N MET A 510 13.18 -20.21 12.21
CA MET A 510 12.34 -19.35 13.06
C MET A 510 12.99 -18.95 14.41
N GLN A 511 14.30 -18.74 14.40
CA GLN A 511 15.10 -18.36 15.56
C GLN A 511 15.46 -16.87 15.53
N ASP A 512 15.45 -16.25 16.72
CA ASP A 512 15.94 -14.89 16.93
C ASP A 512 17.47 -14.81 16.73
N PHE A 513 17.95 -13.68 16.22
CA PHE A 513 19.37 -13.43 15.96
C PHE A 513 19.78 -12.02 16.42
N SER A 514 20.94 -11.88 17.05
CA SER A 514 21.42 -10.60 17.58
C SER A 514 22.79 -10.22 17.02
N ILE A 515 22.88 -9.00 16.49
CA ILE A 515 24.08 -8.42 15.88
C ILE A 515 24.57 -7.29 16.80
N GLY A 516 25.56 -7.58 17.64
CA GLY A 516 26.35 -6.54 18.29
C GLY A 516 27.19 -5.79 17.25
N CYS A 517 26.98 -4.48 17.15
CA CYS A 517 27.74 -3.56 16.31
C CYS A 517 28.81 -2.82 17.14
N GLY A 518 29.88 -2.40 16.49
CA GLY A 518 31.01 -1.75 17.13
C GLY A 518 32.31 -2.55 17.07
N ARG A 519 33.32 -2.11 17.83
CA ARG A 519 34.68 -2.67 17.80
C ARG A 519 34.72 -4.14 18.22
N GLN A 520 35.54 -4.92 17.53
CA GLN A 520 35.79 -6.33 17.86
C GLN A 520 36.54 -6.42 19.21
N GLY A 521 36.04 -7.25 20.13
CA GLY A 521 36.64 -7.45 21.46
C GLY A 521 36.25 -6.41 22.52
N ALA A 522 35.27 -5.53 22.25
CA ALA A 522 34.69 -4.66 23.27
C ALA A 522 33.85 -5.46 24.29
N LEU A 523 33.76 -4.96 25.54
CA LEU A 523 32.97 -5.57 26.62
C LEU A 523 31.45 -5.45 26.38
N GLU A 524 31.02 -4.36 25.74
CA GLU A 524 29.66 -4.16 25.24
C GLU A 524 29.74 -3.71 23.77
N PRO A 525 28.73 -4.04 22.93
CA PRO A 525 28.57 -3.42 21.62
C PRO A 525 28.12 -1.96 21.74
N ASP A 526 28.46 -1.12 20.76
CA ASP A 526 28.01 0.27 20.71
C ASP A 526 26.47 0.35 20.56
N GLU A 527 25.94 -0.45 19.63
CA GLU A 527 24.52 -0.69 19.35
C GLU A 527 24.27 -2.21 19.15
N THR A 528 23.10 -2.73 19.52
CA THR A 528 22.69 -4.11 19.17
C THR A 528 21.49 -4.09 18.22
N VAL A 529 21.64 -4.67 17.03
CA VAL A 529 20.51 -4.92 16.12
C VAL A 529 19.96 -6.32 16.40
N ASN A 530 18.71 -6.40 16.85
CA ASN A 530 18.02 -7.67 17.10
C ASN A 530 17.08 -7.98 15.93
N ILE A 531 17.09 -9.22 15.46
CA ILE A 531 16.20 -9.75 14.43
C ILE A 531 15.37 -10.83 15.10
N LYS A 532 14.05 -10.59 15.20
CA LYS A 532 13.16 -11.31 16.13
C LYS A 532 11.91 -11.84 15.45
N TRP A 533 11.48 -13.04 15.84
CA TRP A 533 10.18 -13.61 15.48
C TRP A 533 9.12 -13.24 16.52
N VAL A 534 8.32 -12.24 16.18
CA VAL A 534 7.23 -11.73 17.04
C VAL A 534 5.93 -12.47 16.78
N ASP A 535 4.92 -12.18 17.59
CA ASP A 535 3.61 -12.80 17.47
C ASP A 535 2.91 -12.45 16.15
N ASN A 536 1.85 -13.20 15.86
CA ASN A 536 1.19 -13.16 14.56
C ASN A 536 0.65 -11.76 14.22
N ASP A 537 0.88 -11.33 12.97
CA ASP A 537 0.18 -10.19 12.40
C ASP A 537 -1.33 -10.48 12.44
N THR A 538 -2.06 -9.57 13.07
CA THR A 538 -3.52 -9.57 13.23
C THR A 538 -4.11 -8.20 12.84
N GLN A 539 -3.29 -7.29 12.28
CA GLN A 539 -3.69 -5.92 11.98
C GLN A 539 -4.38 -5.83 10.61
N PHE A 540 -5.44 -6.63 10.45
CA PHE A 540 -6.25 -6.72 9.24
C PHE A 540 -7.68 -7.11 9.55
N ASN A 541 -8.59 -6.83 8.61
CA ASN A 541 -10.03 -7.00 8.78
C ASN A 541 -10.61 -6.30 10.04
N LEU A 542 -9.93 -5.24 10.49
CA LEU A 542 -10.26 -4.49 11.70
C LEU A 542 -11.62 -3.80 11.57
N GLY A 543 -12.49 -3.97 12.58
CA GLY A 543 -13.85 -3.43 12.61
C GLY A 543 -14.82 -4.10 11.64
N VAL A 544 -14.39 -5.13 10.90
CA VAL A 544 -15.27 -5.91 10.01
C VAL A 544 -16.19 -6.78 10.89
N LYS A 545 -17.47 -6.85 10.53
CA LYS A 545 -18.47 -7.63 11.26
C LYS A 545 -19.16 -8.65 10.37
N SER A 546 -19.42 -9.83 10.94
CA SER A 546 -20.30 -10.81 10.33
C SER A 546 -21.68 -10.20 10.07
N PRO A 547 -22.27 -10.37 8.87
CA PRO A 547 -23.67 -10.05 8.64
C PRO A 547 -24.63 -11.05 9.32
N ILE A 548 -24.15 -12.13 9.94
CA ILE A 548 -24.99 -13.18 10.55
C ILE A 548 -25.40 -12.80 11.99
N ASP A 549 -24.41 -12.40 12.80
CA ASP A 549 -24.55 -12.19 14.24
C ASP A 549 -23.80 -10.95 14.76
N GLY A 550 -23.10 -10.22 13.89
CA GLY A 550 -22.30 -9.06 14.26
C GLY A 550 -20.93 -9.37 14.88
N GLN A 551 -20.49 -10.64 14.90
CA GLN A 551 -19.16 -11.04 15.38
C GLN A 551 -18.05 -10.24 14.66
N LEU A 552 -17.06 -9.76 15.43
CA LEU A 552 -15.88 -9.08 14.88
C LEU A 552 -14.96 -10.07 14.15
N MET A 553 -14.47 -9.68 12.98
CA MET A 553 -13.55 -10.45 12.14
C MET A 553 -12.10 -9.91 12.19
N ASP A 554 -11.81 -9.02 13.15
CA ASP A 554 -10.47 -8.47 13.43
C ASP A 554 -9.43 -9.60 13.56
N GLY A 555 -8.40 -9.57 12.72
CA GLY A 555 -7.35 -10.60 12.67
C GLY A 555 -7.74 -11.94 12.05
N ILE A 556 -9.00 -12.15 11.63
CA ILE A 556 -9.44 -13.39 10.99
C ILE A 556 -9.08 -13.37 9.49
N PRO A 557 -8.29 -14.33 8.96
CA PRO A 557 -7.87 -14.34 7.56
C PRO A 557 -9.07 -14.42 6.59
N SER A 558 -8.98 -13.72 5.47
CA SER A 558 -9.96 -13.82 4.38
C SER A 558 -9.32 -13.96 3.00
N ILE A 559 -10.03 -14.67 2.11
CA ILE A 559 -9.69 -14.84 0.70
C ILE A 559 -10.81 -14.19 -0.13
N ARG A 560 -10.43 -13.32 -1.07
CA ARG A 560 -11.38 -12.61 -1.96
C ARG A 560 -11.51 -13.31 -3.30
N VAL A 561 -12.70 -13.20 -3.88
CA VAL A 561 -13.14 -13.97 -5.05
C VAL A 561 -13.57 -13.01 -6.16
N HIS A 562 -12.62 -12.67 -7.03
CA HIS A 562 -12.84 -11.74 -8.15
C HIS A 562 -13.53 -12.42 -9.35
N ASN A 563 -13.17 -13.68 -9.63
CA ASN A 563 -13.69 -14.46 -10.77
C ASN A 563 -14.83 -15.41 -10.37
N GLY A 564 -15.69 -14.97 -9.45
CA GLY A 564 -16.86 -15.73 -9.00
C GLY A 564 -17.88 -15.99 -10.13
N ILE A 565 -18.63 -17.08 -10.02
CA ILE A 565 -19.77 -17.37 -10.91
C ILE A 565 -20.99 -16.63 -10.40
N ASP A 566 -21.54 -15.73 -11.21
CA ASP A 566 -22.80 -15.04 -10.94
C ASP A 566 -24.00 -15.95 -11.25
N TYR A 567 -24.94 -16.07 -10.31
CA TYR A 567 -26.18 -16.83 -10.49
C TYR A 567 -27.36 -15.88 -10.65
N LYS A 568 -27.99 -15.90 -11.84
CA LYS A 568 -29.07 -14.97 -12.21
C LYS A 568 -30.46 -15.51 -11.87
N GLY A 569 -31.22 -14.72 -11.11
CA GLY A 569 -32.67 -14.86 -10.92
C GLY A 569 -33.45 -14.09 -12.00
N ALA A 570 -34.61 -13.53 -11.65
CA ALA A 570 -35.49 -12.85 -12.60
C ALA A 570 -35.08 -11.39 -12.89
N THR A 571 -34.80 -10.59 -11.85
CA THR A 571 -34.34 -9.19 -12.01
C THR A 571 -33.00 -8.90 -11.33
N ARG A 572 -32.45 -9.90 -10.63
CA ARG A 572 -31.28 -9.79 -9.74
C ARG A 572 -30.36 -10.99 -9.89
N PHE A 573 -29.11 -10.84 -9.48
CA PHE A 573 -28.15 -11.94 -9.38
C PHE A 573 -27.50 -11.99 -8.00
N ILE A 574 -26.97 -13.16 -7.63
CA ILE A 574 -26.17 -13.35 -6.41
C ILE A 574 -24.72 -13.64 -6.78
N ARG A 575 -23.81 -12.98 -6.05
CA ARG A 575 -22.35 -13.11 -6.19
C ARG A 575 -21.72 -13.43 -4.84
N TRP A 576 -20.81 -14.40 -4.83
CA TRP A 576 -19.86 -14.66 -3.73
C TRP A 576 -18.61 -13.80 -3.93
N THR A 577 -18.14 -13.10 -2.88
CA THR A 577 -17.03 -12.13 -2.99
C THR A 577 -15.86 -12.41 -2.04
N GLU A 578 -16.09 -13.05 -0.90
CA GLU A 578 -15.07 -13.26 0.13
C GLU A 578 -15.41 -14.49 0.98
N VAL A 579 -14.39 -15.15 1.53
CA VAL A 579 -14.53 -16.18 2.58
C VAL A 579 -13.56 -15.89 3.72
N PHE A 580 -14.05 -15.95 4.96
CA PHE A 580 -13.29 -15.81 6.20
C PHE A 580 -12.98 -17.20 6.77
N ILE A 581 -11.72 -17.42 7.16
CA ILE A 581 -11.24 -18.67 7.75
C ILE A 581 -11.21 -18.48 9.27
N ILE A 582 -12.35 -18.71 9.92
CA ILE A 582 -12.54 -18.50 11.36
C ILE A 582 -11.79 -19.56 12.17
N LYS A 583 -11.78 -20.81 11.70
CA LYS A 583 -10.92 -21.89 12.20
C LYS A 583 -10.48 -22.77 11.04
N SER A 584 -9.20 -23.14 11.03
CA SER A 584 -8.69 -24.28 10.29
C SER A 584 -7.60 -24.91 11.14
N ASP A 585 -7.66 -26.23 11.37
CA ASP A 585 -6.64 -26.96 12.12
C ASP A 585 -5.43 -27.32 11.24
N ASP A 586 -4.94 -26.33 10.49
CA ASP A 586 -3.71 -26.41 9.71
C ASP A 586 -2.50 -26.38 10.65
N HIS A 587 -2.13 -27.56 11.16
CA HIS A 587 -0.93 -27.73 11.97
C HIS A 587 0.32 -27.31 11.17
N SER A 588 1.13 -26.45 11.78
CA SER A 588 2.41 -25.94 11.25
C SER A 588 3.52 -27.01 11.25
N SER A 589 3.23 -28.25 10.82
CA SER A 589 4.08 -29.43 11.00
C SER A 589 3.84 -30.58 9.99
N GLY A 590 3.65 -30.24 8.71
CA GLY A 590 4.13 -31.07 7.60
C GLY A 590 3.27 -32.22 7.03
N VAL A 591 3.53 -32.48 5.74
CA VAL A 591 3.32 -33.73 4.97
C VAL A 591 1.87 -34.18 4.67
N ASN A 592 0.86 -33.83 5.46
CA ASN A 592 -0.53 -34.11 5.09
C ASN A 592 -1.12 -32.99 4.20
N ASP A 593 -1.82 -33.40 3.14
CA ASP A 593 -2.55 -32.48 2.24
C ASP A 593 -3.69 -31.81 3.03
N PRO A 594 -3.72 -30.46 3.15
CA PRO A 594 -4.77 -29.77 3.87
C PRO A 594 -6.11 -29.89 3.13
N VAL A 595 -7.22 -29.73 3.86
CA VAL A 595 -8.55 -29.62 3.24
C VAL A 595 -8.52 -28.43 2.28
N ASP A 596 -8.72 -28.66 0.98
CA ASP A 596 -8.71 -27.61 -0.05
C ASP A 596 -9.84 -26.60 0.20
N ILE A 597 -9.51 -25.54 0.96
CA ILE A 597 -10.43 -24.48 1.38
C ILE A 597 -11.06 -23.80 0.16
N ASN A 598 -10.34 -23.68 -0.96
CA ASN A 598 -10.84 -23.04 -2.17
C ASN A 598 -11.96 -23.87 -2.83
N LYS A 599 -11.74 -25.18 -2.98
CA LYS A 599 -12.71 -26.15 -3.51
C LYS A 599 -13.88 -26.38 -2.56
N LEU A 600 -13.63 -26.43 -1.25
CA LEU A 600 -14.66 -26.53 -0.23
C LEU A 600 -15.57 -25.28 -0.25
N SER A 601 -14.98 -24.09 -0.19
CA SER A 601 -15.71 -22.82 -0.28
C SER A 601 -16.46 -22.70 -1.61
N GLY A 602 -15.85 -23.08 -2.73
CA GLY A 602 -16.50 -23.08 -4.04
C GLY A 602 -17.73 -24.00 -4.12
N ASN A 603 -17.72 -25.15 -3.44
CA ASN A 603 -18.89 -26.03 -3.34
C ASN A 603 -19.99 -25.44 -2.46
N ILE A 604 -19.64 -24.87 -1.30
CA ILE A 604 -20.59 -24.20 -0.39
C ILE A 604 -21.22 -22.98 -1.07
N ALA A 605 -20.41 -22.16 -1.76
CA ALA A 605 -20.87 -21.01 -2.53
C ALA A 605 -21.83 -21.41 -3.65
N LYS A 606 -21.50 -22.46 -4.42
CA LYS A 606 -22.35 -22.99 -5.48
C LYS A 606 -23.73 -23.44 -4.95
N ALA A 607 -23.75 -24.20 -3.86
CA ALA A 607 -24.99 -24.66 -3.23
C ALA A 607 -25.82 -23.49 -2.66
N THR A 608 -25.16 -22.54 -1.98
CA THR A 608 -25.80 -21.31 -1.47
C THR A 608 -26.46 -20.52 -2.58
N CYS A 609 -25.74 -20.26 -3.68
CA CYS A 609 -26.27 -19.52 -4.81
C CYS A 609 -27.43 -20.28 -5.50
N ALA A 610 -27.32 -21.61 -5.66
CA ALA A 610 -28.38 -22.43 -6.23
C ALA A 610 -29.67 -22.42 -5.38
N ALA A 611 -29.54 -22.49 -4.05
CA ALA A 611 -30.66 -22.42 -3.12
C ALA A 611 -31.38 -21.05 -3.12
N LEU A 612 -30.64 -19.95 -3.30
CA LEU A 612 -31.16 -18.59 -3.16
C LEU A 612 -31.55 -17.91 -4.48
N VAL A 613 -31.11 -18.40 -5.64
CA VAL A 613 -31.32 -17.74 -6.96
C VAL A 613 -32.80 -17.46 -7.30
N LYS A 614 -33.72 -18.29 -6.79
CA LYS A 614 -35.18 -18.13 -6.96
C LYS A 614 -35.83 -17.16 -5.96
N LEU A 615 -35.09 -16.69 -4.96
CA LEU A 615 -35.58 -15.91 -3.82
C LEU A 615 -34.94 -14.50 -3.75
N LEU A 616 -34.09 -14.14 -4.71
CA LEU A 616 -33.31 -12.89 -4.70
C LEU A 616 -34.18 -11.62 -4.67
N ASP A 617 -35.29 -11.62 -5.42
CA ASP A 617 -36.21 -10.47 -5.44
C ASP A 617 -36.94 -10.30 -4.09
N LEU A 618 -37.19 -11.39 -3.35
CA LEU A 618 -37.74 -11.35 -1.99
C LEU A 618 -36.69 -10.88 -0.98
N LEU A 619 -35.46 -11.39 -1.05
CA LEU A 619 -34.34 -10.96 -0.20
C LEU A 619 -34.10 -9.45 -0.34
N ALA A 620 -34.00 -8.96 -1.58
CA ALA A 620 -33.81 -7.54 -1.84
C ALA A 620 -35.00 -6.68 -1.38
N THR A 621 -36.25 -7.13 -1.56
CA THR A 621 -37.45 -6.41 -1.07
C THR A 621 -37.53 -6.38 0.46
N ALA A 622 -36.93 -7.34 1.15
CA ALA A 622 -36.75 -7.32 2.60
C ALA A 622 -35.55 -6.45 3.06
N GLY A 623 -34.74 -5.94 2.12
CA GLY A 623 -33.51 -5.19 2.39
C GLY A 623 -32.27 -6.06 2.64
N LEU A 624 -32.37 -7.38 2.52
CA LEU A 624 -31.33 -8.35 2.84
C LEU A 624 -30.38 -8.52 1.65
N THR A 625 -29.52 -7.52 1.40
CA THR A 625 -28.65 -7.49 0.21
C THR A 625 -27.22 -7.96 0.46
N LYS A 626 -26.71 -7.87 1.70
CA LYS A 626 -25.45 -8.52 2.13
C LYS A 626 -25.80 -9.75 2.98
N LEU A 627 -25.33 -10.92 2.57
CA LEU A 627 -25.61 -12.19 3.24
C LEU A 627 -24.30 -12.83 3.72
N GLY A 628 -24.35 -13.54 4.84
CA GLY A 628 -23.30 -14.44 5.29
C GLY A 628 -23.82 -15.85 5.43
N VAL A 629 -22.98 -16.84 5.10
CA VAL A 629 -23.20 -18.26 5.44
C VAL A 629 -21.95 -18.77 6.16
N ARG A 630 -22.08 -19.05 7.46
CA ARG A 630 -21.04 -19.65 8.29
C ARG A 630 -21.28 -21.16 8.33
N THR A 631 -20.24 -21.93 8.07
CA THR A 631 -20.28 -23.40 8.03
C THR A 631 -19.32 -23.96 9.07
N THR A 632 -19.75 -25.00 9.77
CA THR A 632 -18.93 -25.76 10.73
C THR A 632 -18.82 -27.19 10.24
N ILE A 633 -17.59 -27.65 10.06
CA ILE A 633 -17.23 -28.97 9.57
C ILE A 633 -16.35 -29.60 10.64
N HIS A 634 -16.92 -30.55 11.37
CA HIS A 634 -16.28 -31.33 12.43
C HIS A 634 -17.03 -32.67 12.55
N PRO A 635 -16.38 -33.82 12.82
CA PRO A 635 -17.06 -35.12 12.88
C PRO A 635 -18.31 -35.15 13.78
N ASP A 636 -18.22 -34.57 14.98
CA ASP A 636 -19.34 -34.53 15.94
C ASP A 636 -20.33 -33.36 15.74
N ASN A 637 -19.97 -32.35 14.94
CA ASN A 637 -20.75 -31.10 14.84
C ASN A 637 -20.70 -30.54 13.41
N VAL A 638 -21.71 -30.92 12.62
CA VAL A 638 -21.84 -30.54 11.21
C VAL A 638 -23.04 -29.63 11.07
N GLY A 639 -22.83 -28.41 10.54
CA GLY A 639 -23.95 -27.48 10.39
C GLY A 639 -23.59 -26.17 9.68
N TYR A 640 -24.59 -25.32 9.50
CA TYR A 640 -24.42 -23.98 8.98
C TYR A 640 -25.37 -22.99 9.67
N GLU A 641 -24.98 -21.73 9.64
CA GLU A 641 -25.82 -20.59 9.99
C GLU A 641 -25.83 -19.62 8.82
N ALA A 642 -26.97 -18.96 8.56
CA ALA A 642 -27.08 -17.95 7.53
C ALA A 642 -27.81 -16.71 8.06
N GLY A 643 -27.35 -15.52 7.67
CA GLY A 643 -27.90 -14.26 8.15
C GLY A 643 -27.54 -13.03 7.32
N SER A 644 -28.15 -11.91 7.68
CA SER A 644 -28.02 -10.60 7.05
C SER A 644 -28.28 -9.49 8.09
N GLU A 645 -27.55 -8.36 7.98
CA GLU A 645 -27.63 -7.21 8.90
C GLU A 645 -27.55 -7.54 10.41
N GLY A 646 -26.82 -8.60 10.78
CA GLY A 646 -26.66 -9.07 12.17
C GLY A 646 -27.83 -9.92 12.68
N THR A 647 -28.65 -10.46 11.78
CA THR A 647 -29.81 -11.30 12.11
C THR A 647 -29.85 -12.58 11.25
N LYS A 648 -30.33 -13.69 11.82
CA LYS A 648 -30.48 -14.96 11.08
C LYS A 648 -31.58 -14.86 10.02
N LEU A 649 -31.39 -15.53 8.88
CA LEU A 649 -32.35 -15.46 7.78
C LEU A 649 -33.72 -16.06 8.16
N PRO A 650 -34.84 -15.45 7.72
CA PRO A 650 -36.17 -16.02 7.91
C PRO A 650 -36.32 -17.48 7.39
N PRO A 651 -37.17 -18.32 8.03
CA PRO A 651 -37.24 -19.76 7.75
C PRO A 651 -37.51 -20.16 6.29
N ILE A 652 -38.13 -19.28 5.49
CA ILE A 652 -38.35 -19.52 4.05
C ILE A 652 -37.04 -19.66 3.26
N TYR A 653 -35.99 -18.93 3.65
CA TYR A 653 -34.67 -19.02 3.01
C TYR A 653 -33.87 -20.21 3.56
N MET A 654 -33.92 -20.43 4.88
CA MET A 654 -33.29 -21.58 5.54
C MET A 654 -33.77 -22.91 4.94
N LYS A 655 -35.09 -23.09 4.79
CA LYS A 655 -35.66 -24.28 4.13
C LYS A 655 -35.18 -24.48 2.69
N SER A 656 -34.80 -23.42 1.98
CA SER A 656 -34.21 -23.53 0.63
C SER A 656 -32.75 -23.98 0.71
N LEU A 657 -31.98 -23.36 1.61
CA LEU A 657 -30.57 -23.67 1.90
C LEU A 657 -30.37 -25.11 2.39
N ASP A 658 -31.26 -25.62 3.25
CA ASP A 658 -31.20 -26.98 3.80
C ASP A 658 -31.12 -28.06 2.71
N ASN A 659 -31.90 -27.93 1.62
CA ASN A 659 -31.95 -28.96 0.56
C ASN A 659 -30.61 -29.11 -0.18
N GLU A 660 -29.84 -28.02 -0.30
CA GLU A 660 -28.61 -27.96 -1.09
C GLU A 660 -27.35 -28.08 -0.20
N LEU A 661 -27.30 -27.35 0.93
CA LEU A 661 -26.11 -27.27 1.78
C LEU A 661 -25.87 -28.52 2.63
N ILE A 662 -26.91 -29.15 3.19
CA ILE A 662 -26.76 -30.30 4.10
C ILE A 662 -26.03 -31.46 3.38
N GLN A 663 -26.34 -31.69 2.10
CA GLN A 663 -25.68 -32.70 1.27
C GLN A 663 -24.20 -32.39 1.03
N VAL A 664 -23.85 -31.11 0.81
CA VAL A 664 -22.46 -30.67 0.62
C VAL A 664 -21.65 -30.78 1.91
N LEU A 665 -22.24 -30.42 3.05
CA LEU A 665 -21.57 -30.45 4.35
C LEU A 665 -21.29 -31.88 4.82
N HIS A 666 -22.26 -32.80 4.76
CA HIS A 666 -22.00 -34.22 5.08
C HIS A 666 -20.93 -34.84 4.16
N LYS A 667 -20.91 -34.46 2.88
CA LYS A 667 -19.86 -34.91 1.95
C LYS A 667 -18.49 -34.32 2.30
N ALA A 668 -18.41 -33.05 2.73
CA ALA A 668 -17.17 -32.42 3.15
C ALA A 668 -16.56 -33.11 4.38
N VAL A 669 -17.41 -33.49 5.35
CA VAL A 669 -17.00 -34.23 6.56
C VAL A 669 -16.49 -35.63 6.19
N GLN A 670 -17.14 -36.35 5.27
CA GLN A 670 -16.66 -37.64 4.77
C GLN A 670 -15.27 -37.57 4.10
N SER A 671 -14.87 -36.40 3.59
CA SER A 671 -13.51 -36.16 3.06
C SER A 671 -12.52 -35.54 4.04
N SER A 672 -12.96 -35.18 5.26
CA SER A 672 -12.13 -34.47 6.25
C SER A 672 -11.92 -35.36 7.47
N GLN A 673 -10.82 -36.13 7.48
CA GLN A 673 -10.47 -36.97 8.63
C GLN A 673 -9.97 -36.07 9.77
N ASP A 674 -10.79 -35.97 10.83
CA ASP A 674 -10.57 -35.28 12.11
C ASP A 674 -10.26 -33.77 12.08
N ALA A 675 -10.25 -33.12 10.92
CA ALA A 675 -10.07 -31.67 10.81
C ALA A 675 -11.34 -30.89 11.25
N HIS A 676 -11.15 -29.88 12.11
CA HIS A 676 -12.20 -28.90 12.45
C HIS A 676 -12.03 -27.64 11.59
N THR A 677 -12.96 -27.36 10.69
CA THR A 677 -12.92 -26.18 9.82
C THR A 677 -14.18 -25.34 10.01
N VAL A 678 -14.01 -24.03 10.21
CA VAL A 678 -15.10 -23.04 10.29
C VAL A 678 -14.85 -21.93 9.27
N LEU A 679 -15.74 -21.83 8.27
CA LEU A 679 -15.65 -20.86 7.18
C LEU A 679 -16.90 -20.00 7.12
N GLU A 680 -16.75 -18.68 6.95
CA GLU A 680 -17.88 -17.77 6.68
C GLU A 680 -17.76 -17.11 5.31
N LEU A 681 -18.71 -17.40 4.43
CA LEU A 681 -18.76 -16.92 3.05
C LEU A 681 -19.68 -15.70 2.95
N ILE A 682 -19.22 -14.64 2.27
CA ILE A 682 -19.96 -13.39 2.09
C ILE A 682 -20.52 -13.29 0.66
N PHE A 683 -21.82 -13.02 0.56
CA PHE A 683 -22.54 -12.88 -0.70
C PHE A 683 -23.26 -11.54 -0.79
N TYR A 684 -23.43 -11.06 -2.02
CA TYR A 684 -24.24 -9.87 -2.33
C TYR A 684 -25.34 -10.19 -3.34
N VAL A 685 -26.53 -9.65 -3.09
CA VAL A 685 -27.69 -9.67 -4.00
C VAL A 685 -27.77 -8.34 -4.74
N LEU A 686 -27.62 -8.38 -6.06
CA LEU A 686 -27.35 -7.23 -6.92
C LEU A 686 -28.34 -7.13 -8.07
N GLU A 687 -28.52 -5.94 -8.63
CA GLU A 687 -29.33 -5.70 -9.83
C GLU A 687 -28.52 -6.01 -11.09
N ASP A 688 -29.15 -6.71 -12.05
CA ASP A 688 -28.56 -7.03 -13.37
C ASP A 688 -28.57 -5.82 -14.33
#